data_AF-A0AA37UTP7-F1
#
_entry.id   AF-A0AA37UTP7-F1
#
_cell.length_a   1.000
_cell.length_b   1.000
_cell.length_c   1.000
_cell.angle_alpha   90.00
_cell.angle_beta   90.00
_cell.angle_gamma   90.00
#
_symmetry.space_group_name_H-M   'P 1'
#
loop_
_entity.id
_entity.type
_entity.pdbx_description
1 polymer ?
#
loop_
_entity_poly.entity_id
_entity_poly.type
_entity_poly.pdbx_seq_one_letter_code
_entity_poly.pdbx_strand_id
1 'polypeptide(L)'
;MDDQGLGLRENAAQDLNQIPMTPPTEWHPARQFARKPIHAAQSTATTPAPIGSPLGPHGRSPPTPSAKSPQPSFSERAAGAAAYFPAPPSDNDAPSHQRPRPAPLQMHPVEYSNYSGSYSSLSTPYTGGLLSGGLPPKRPMHARVDSQSSAAGLLSPPWQGPPPTNRQQSMYYPPEPVRLYNKYWHPSWNMYFFLFAGIAFALGHHFFYARLDGTVADGQIRMLRYGAALSFLSKASLASAVILAFRQRVWMTVRRKMLTLGAVDSLFAAAEDMTAVFNIEIFRQARVAMILAIYVWCTPLVVVLTSDTLTAQPATMREDTMCPSVRTLDFAQEETNDFRTTPKIENLFELSVSMWNTTSLNQTDEHFFDYWIGTSWQFEEISTSAILGKKPMARTNAGIDICGMGYNCSFSIKFQGPGYKCEELASGVGATPKKLNGADVPFNMSMLAPVGNHTYIAHATLGEYQNPQMNDSLPGGIPTIPPPFPPHLGALRTEPVLFFGYAHVDDPSADQPSNNSDPRWQTAYTPKVFGCEHRETEYEVDFKYSGQLQTTHVRKRTFLDRVVDTRYLPGVDAVDGTADNTTATPESNYILPKDVARYRRAMAYHSIGLQFRNFVNGTIFQPNTNANTRVLQTRILDQHNYLVVKDFMAEVQSLYEDVILSMFAQPRLLAVVWANDTSVKTGNDKGTDMLYPCTRERTDIRYRYHARDLWAVYSVAILLAVVGVAFGVAAVREEGLVRNTRFSSIVAATRGPGLEKLPWATTPNSDHRPVAAAKVGYGLVPQGGAETYGFGVEGDVKQPQKEDAGRTPSRLGSPFQRSAFNRRWSRLSSQP
;
A
#
# COMPACT_ATOMS: atom_id res chain seq x y z
N MET A 1 -51.88 -66.55 -35.55
CA MET A 1 -52.67 -65.44 -34.99
C MET A 1 -51.73 -64.27 -34.74
N ASP A 2 -51.04 -63.74 -35.76
CA ASP A 2 -51.47 -63.19 -37.07
C ASP A 2 -51.51 -61.64 -36.93
N ASP A 3 -51.01 -60.81 -37.84
CA ASP A 3 -50.32 -61.10 -39.10
C ASP A 3 -49.42 -59.93 -39.56
N GLN A 4 -48.41 -60.27 -40.37
CA GLN A 4 -47.91 -59.64 -41.62
C GLN A 4 -48.10 -58.11 -41.91
N GLY A 5 -47.26 -57.46 -42.74
CA GLY A 5 -46.11 -57.88 -43.56
C GLY A 5 -45.58 -56.64 -44.35
N LEU A 6 -44.32 -56.59 -44.79
CA LEU A 6 -43.75 -56.94 -46.11
C LEU A 6 -42.24 -56.60 -46.02
N GLY A 7 -41.22 -57.35 -46.48
CA GLY A 7 -40.98 -57.97 -47.80
C GLY A 7 -40.28 -56.94 -48.71
N LEU A 8 -39.05 -57.07 -49.25
CA LEU A 8 -38.24 -58.18 -49.84
C LEU A 8 -36.73 -57.75 -49.87
N ARG A 9 -35.70 -58.62 -49.71
CA ARG A 9 -34.96 -59.42 -50.74
C ARG A 9 -34.31 -58.59 -51.89
N GLU A 10 -33.09 -58.84 -52.44
CA GLU A 10 -32.01 -59.85 -52.22
C GLU A 10 -30.75 -59.52 -53.11
N ASN A 11 -29.56 -60.11 -52.85
CA ASN A 11 -28.42 -60.39 -53.78
C ASN A 11 -27.63 -59.20 -54.46
N ALA A 12 -26.43 -59.36 -55.07
CA ALA A 12 -25.21 -60.16 -54.80
C ALA A 12 -24.05 -59.80 -55.78
N ALA A 13 -22.78 -60.06 -55.38
CA ALA A 13 -21.58 -60.39 -56.19
C ALA A 13 -20.80 -59.37 -57.10
N GLN A 14 -19.44 -59.48 -57.02
CA GLN A 14 -18.43 -59.44 -58.12
C GLN A 14 -18.19 -58.14 -58.95
N ASP A 15 -17.00 -57.81 -59.51
CA ASP A 15 -15.59 -58.24 -59.40
C ASP A 15 -14.65 -57.21 -60.14
N LEU A 16 -13.31 -57.40 -60.10
CA LEU A 16 -12.28 -57.00 -61.08
C LEU A 16 -11.98 -55.52 -61.51
N ASN A 17 -10.84 -54.99 -61.02
CA ASN A 17 -9.55 -54.72 -61.73
C ASN A 17 -9.35 -53.79 -62.99
N GLN A 18 -8.14 -53.18 -63.03
CA GLN A 18 -7.30 -52.62 -64.16
C GLN A 18 -7.47 -51.14 -64.64
N ILE A 19 -6.52 -50.19 -64.36
CA ILE A 19 -5.30 -49.64 -65.09
C ILE A 19 -5.45 -49.25 -66.59
N PRO A 20 -4.57 -48.41 -67.22
CA PRO A 20 -3.68 -47.28 -66.79
C PRO A 20 -3.73 -46.02 -67.73
N MET A 21 -2.85 -44.99 -67.55
CA MET A 21 -1.95 -44.35 -68.59
C MET A 21 -1.61 -42.83 -68.48
N THR A 22 -0.35 -42.53 -68.09
CA THR A 22 0.68 -41.61 -68.69
C THR A 22 0.50 -40.08 -68.99
N PRO A 23 1.62 -39.29 -69.08
CA PRO A 23 1.67 -37.80 -68.95
C PRO A 23 1.85 -37.03 -70.29
N PRO A 24 2.20 -35.71 -70.29
CA PRO A 24 3.55 -35.32 -70.80
C PRO A 24 4.20 -33.99 -70.27
N THR A 25 5.54 -33.91 -70.41
CA THR A 25 6.46 -32.78 -70.79
C THR A 25 6.32 -31.34 -70.23
N GLU A 26 7.31 -30.41 -70.26
CA GLU A 26 8.81 -30.34 -70.34
C GLU A 26 9.15 -28.84 -70.58
N TRP A 27 10.29 -28.26 -70.11
CA TRP A 27 11.02 -27.14 -70.79
C TRP A 27 12.33 -26.72 -70.05
N HIS A 28 13.39 -26.41 -70.81
CA HIS A 28 14.72 -25.89 -70.43
C HIS A 28 15.15 -24.85 -71.49
N PRO A 29 15.96 -23.78 -71.21
CA PRO A 29 17.44 -23.89 -71.02
C PRO A 29 18.01 -22.76 -70.07
N ALA A 30 19.27 -22.26 -70.04
CA ALA A 30 20.48 -22.46 -70.86
C ALA A 30 21.82 -22.01 -70.19
N ARG A 31 22.94 -22.59 -70.68
CA ARG A 31 24.32 -22.03 -70.85
C ARG A 31 25.28 -21.77 -69.68
N GLN A 32 26.51 -22.26 -69.92
CA GLN A 32 27.75 -22.12 -69.15
C GLN A 32 28.63 -20.98 -69.69
N PHE A 33 29.63 -20.54 -68.91
CA PHE A 33 30.93 -20.06 -69.44
C PHE A 33 32.11 -20.50 -68.54
N ALA A 34 33.25 -20.81 -69.17
CA ALA A 34 34.53 -21.16 -68.54
C ALA A 34 35.38 -19.89 -68.23
N ARG A 35 36.53 -19.87 -67.50
CA ARG A 35 37.67 -20.80 -67.36
C ARG A 35 38.42 -20.59 -66.03
N LYS A 36 38.82 -21.69 -65.35
CA LYS A 36 40.19 -22.27 -65.20
C LYS A 36 41.46 -21.36 -65.04
N PRO A 37 42.60 -21.85 -64.50
CA PRO A 37 42.99 -21.77 -63.07
C PRO A 37 44.48 -21.35 -62.83
N ILE A 38 44.95 -21.20 -61.57
CA ILE A 38 46.38 -21.35 -61.22
C ILE A 38 46.58 -22.09 -59.87
N HIS A 39 47.52 -23.06 -59.90
CA HIS A 39 48.33 -23.74 -58.88
C HIS A 39 48.69 -22.91 -57.60
N ALA A 40 49.11 -23.44 -56.44
CA ALA A 40 49.17 -24.77 -55.78
C ALA A 40 49.59 -24.50 -54.28
N ALA A 41 49.98 -25.41 -53.37
CA ALA A 41 50.28 -26.84 -53.39
C ALA A 41 50.11 -27.52 -52.00
N GLN A 42 50.20 -28.86 -51.98
CA GLN A 42 50.91 -29.79 -51.08
C GLN A 42 51.33 -29.38 -49.63
N SER A 43 51.31 -30.27 -48.63
CA SER A 43 50.85 -31.68 -48.58
C SER A 43 50.67 -32.20 -47.15
N THR A 44 49.73 -33.14 -47.01
CA THR A 44 49.37 -33.95 -45.83
C THR A 44 50.39 -35.03 -45.42
N ALA A 45 50.43 -35.38 -44.12
CA ALA A 45 50.82 -36.69 -43.54
C ALA A 45 50.65 -36.63 -41.99
N THR A 46 50.19 -37.62 -41.21
CA THR A 46 49.50 -38.93 -41.45
C THR A 46 48.96 -39.51 -40.11
N THR A 47 47.69 -39.97 -40.07
CA THR A 47 47.09 -41.08 -39.23
C THR A 47 47.28 -41.19 -37.69
N PRO A 48 46.52 -42.04 -36.95
CA PRO A 48 45.21 -42.67 -37.22
C PRO A 48 44.17 -42.52 -36.08
N ALA A 49 42.93 -42.97 -36.32
CA ALA A 49 41.89 -43.25 -35.30
C ALA A 49 41.66 -44.77 -35.16
N PRO A 50 41.03 -45.23 -34.05
CA PRO A 50 39.82 -46.07 -34.19
C PRO A 50 38.75 -45.82 -33.08
N ILE A 51 37.45 -45.70 -33.43
CA ILE A 51 36.35 -46.70 -33.34
C ILE A 51 35.86 -46.98 -31.89
N GLY A 52 34.56 -46.90 -31.54
CA GLY A 52 33.36 -46.67 -32.38
C GLY A 52 32.05 -46.42 -31.59
N SER A 53 30.95 -46.23 -32.32
CA SER A 53 29.60 -45.85 -31.82
C SER A 53 28.66 -47.07 -31.62
N PRO A 54 27.38 -46.84 -31.24
CA PRO A 54 26.32 -46.82 -32.27
C PRO A 54 25.42 -45.57 -32.27
N LEU A 55 24.71 -45.36 -33.39
CA LEU A 55 23.67 -44.33 -33.64
C LEU A 55 22.28 -44.86 -33.22
N GLY A 56 21.17 -44.11 -33.13
CA GLY A 56 20.76 -42.73 -33.45
C GLY A 56 19.28 -42.55 -32.97
N PRO A 57 18.37 -41.77 -33.61
CA PRO A 57 18.52 -40.80 -34.69
C PRO A 57 17.89 -39.40 -34.40
N HIS A 58 18.42 -38.35 -35.02
CA HIS A 58 17.70 -37.26 -35.74
C HIS A 58 18.67 -36.09 -35.96
N GLY A 59 19.10 -35.89 -37.20
CA GLY A 59 20.09 -34.87 -37.56
C GLY A 59 19.52 -33.46 -37.61
N ARG A 60 20.37 -32.47 -37.30
CA ARG A 60 20.13 -31.04 -37.60
C ARG A 60 21.24 -30.53 -38.52
N SER A 61 20.84 -29.91 -39.63
CA SER A 61 21.73 -29.22 -40.56
C SER A 61 22.10 -27.81 -40.05
N PRO A 62 23.26 -27.23 -40.44
CA PRO A 62 23.71 -25.92 -39.96
C PRO A 62 23.01 -24.73 -40.67
N PRO A 63 23.07 -23.51 -40.11
CA PRO A 63 22.25 -22.37 -40.54
C PRO A 63 22.93 -21.42 -41.57
N THR A 64 22.09 -20.71 -42.33
CA THR A 64 22.44 -19.52 -43.14
C THR A 64 21.35 -18.43 -43.01
N PRO A 65 21.62 -17.14 -43.35
CA PRO A 65 21.21 -16.05 -42.46
C PRO A 65 19.97 -15.21 -42.86
N SER A 66 19.26 -14.75 -41.81
CA SER A 66 18.57 -13.45 -41.63
C SER A 66 17.67 -12.85 -42.72
N ALA A 67 16.37 -12.71 -42.39
CA ALA A 67 15.53 -11.59 -42.82
C ALA A 67 14.68 -11.07 -41.64
N LYS A 68 14.45 -9.75 -41.57
CA LYS A 68 13.78 -9.06 -40.43
C LYS A 68 12.25 -9.07 -40.54
N SER A 69 11.55 -9.32 -39.43
CA SER A 69 10.14 -8.96 -39.20
C SER A 69 9.85 -8.93 -37.68
N PRO A 70 8.96 -8.07 -37.14
CA PRO A 70 8.86 -7.84 -35.70
C PRO A 70 8.14 -8.96 -34.94
N GLN A 71 8.53 -9.17 -33.68
CA GLN A 71 7.95 -10.21 -32.81
C GLN A 71 6.58 -9.79 -32.22
N PRO A 72 5.61 -10.71 -32.09
CA PRO A 72 4.39 -10.51 -31.31
C PRO A 72 4.67 -10.54 -29.80
N SER A 73 3.75 -9.97 -29.02
CA SER A 73 3.90 -9.83 -27.57
C SER A 73 3.50 -11.09 -26.78
N PHE A 74 3.92 -11.16 -25.51
CA PHE A 74 3.85 -12.35 -24.67
C PHE A 74 2.43 -12.94 -24.49
N SER A 75 1.37 -12.14 -24.67
CA SER A 75 -0.02 -12.59 -24.54
C SER A 75 -0.49 -13.55 -25.64
N GLU A 76 0.09 -13.51 -26.84
CA GLU A 76 -0.39 -14.31 -27.98
C GLU A 76 0.19 -15.74 -28.00
N ARG A 77 1.23 -16.03 -27.19
CA ARG A 77 1.80 -17.38 -27.08
C ARG A 77 1.03 -18.30 -26.11
N ALA A 78 0.20 -17.73 -25.23
CA ALA A 78 -0.53 -18.49 -24.19
C ALA A 78 -1.83 -19.16 -24.67
N ALA A 79 -2.30 -18.88 -25.91
CA ALA A 79 -3.57 -19.37 -26.42
C ALA A 79 -3.47 -20.60 -27.35
N GLY A 80 -2.27 -21.16 -27.56
CA GLY A 80 -2.00 -22.11 -28.65
C GLY A 80 -1.72 -23.58 -28.26
N ALA A 81 -1.83 -23.97 -26.99
CA ALA A 81 -1.33 -25.25 -26.50
C ALA A 81 -2.34 -26.05 -25.65
N ALA A 82 -3.57 -26.21 -26.15
CA ALA A 82 -4.56 -27.10 -25.53
C ALA A 82 -5.63 -27.60 -26.53
N ALA A 83 -5.30 -28.62 -27.34
CA ALA A 83 -6.23 -29.63 -27.89
C ALA A 83 -5.50 -30.56 -28.87
N TYR A 84 -5.47 -31.87 -28.60
CA TYR A 84 -5.32 -32.90 -29.64
C TYR A 84 -5.87 -34.25 -29.16
N PHE A 85 -7.09 -34.57 -29.58
CA PHE A 85 -7.60 -35.93 -29.74
C PHE A 85 -8.55 -35.93 -30.96
N PRO A 86 -8.50 -36.94 -31.86
CA PRO A 86 -9.16 -36.85 -33.16
C PRO A 86 -10.56 -37.50 -33.21
N ALA A 87 -11.41 -36.99 -34.11
CA ALA A 87 -12.65 -37.64 -34.54
C ALA A 87 -12.93 -37.34 -36.05
N PRO A 88 -13.68 -38.20 -36.78
CA PRO A 88 -13.61 -38.33 -38.24
C PRO A 88 -14.62 -37.42 -39.03
N PRO A 89 -14.60 -37.40 -40.38
CA PRO A 89 -15.03 -36.24 -41.17
C PRO A 89 -16.51 -36.24 -41.61
N SER A 90 -16.99 -35.05 -41.99
CA SER A 90 -18.21 -34.87 -42.78
C SER A 90 -18.07 -33.66 -43.72
N ASP A 91 -18.08 -33.90 -45.03
CA ASP A 91 -18.25 -32.87 -46.05
C ASP A 91 -19.69 -32.34 -46.08
N ASN A 92 -19.88 -31.03 -46.31
CA ASN A 92 -20.87 -30.46 -47.24
C ASN A 92 -20.78 -28.92 -47.31
N ASP A 93 -21.18 -28.37 -48.47
CA ASP A 93 -20.81 -27.03 -48.93
C ASP A 93 -21.72 -25.84 -48.52
N ALA A 94 -21.07 -24.65 -48.49
CA ALA A 94 -21.59 -23.32 -48.88
C ALA A 94 -22.69 -22.60 -48.03
N PRO A 95 -22.89 -21.26 -48.19
CA PRO A 95 -21.97 -20.21 -48.64
C PRO A 95 -21.80 -19.03 -47.62
N SER A 96 -20.92 -18.08 -47.95
CA SER A 96 -20.50 -16.96 -47.10
C SER A 96 -21.52 -15.81 -46.96
N HIS A 97 -21.74 -15.33 -45.73
CA HIS A 97 -22.25 -13.98 -45.43
C HIS A 97 -21.26 -13.19 -44.56
N GLN A 98 -20.96 -11.94 -44.95
CA GLN A 98 -20.05 -11.05 -44.23
C GLN A 98 -20.64 -10.59 -42.88
N ARG A 99 -19.86 -10.68 -41.80
CA ARG A 99 -20.25 -10.24 -40.46
C ARG A 99 -19.76 -8.80 -40.19
N PRO A 100 -20.59 -7.87 -39.66
CA PRO A 100 -20.17 -6.53 -39.29
C PRO A 100 -19.23 -6.50 -38.07
N ARG A 101 -18.43 -5.42 -37.93
CA ARG A 101 -17.62 -5.15 -36.72
C ARG A 101 -18.51 -4.93 -35.48
N PRO A 102 -18.17 -5.49 -34.31
CA PRO A 102 -18.82 -5.12 -33.05
C PRO A 102 -18.33 -3.77 -32.52
N ALA A 103 -19.23 -3.05 -31.86
CA ALA A 103 -19.00 -1.77 -31.17
C ALA A 103 -18.49 -2.01 -29.72
N PRO A 104 -17.92 -0.99 -29.04
CA PRO A 104 -17.41 -1.15 -27.67
C PRO A 104 -18.51 -1.45 -26.64
N LEU A 105 -18.18 -2.30 -25.67
CA LEU A 105 -19.09 -2.81 -24.64
C LEU A 105 -19.57 -1.72 -23.66
N GLN A 106 -20.90 -1.61 -23.52
CA GLN A 106 -21.56 -1.00 -22.36
C GLN A 106 -21.78 -2.06 -21.29
N MET A 107 -21.52 -1.73 -20.02
CA MET A 107 -21.91 -2.55 -18.87
C MET A 107 -23.22 -2.05 -18.27
N HIS A 108 -24.19 -2.94 -18.11
CA HIS A 108 -25.40 -2.69 -17.32
C HIS A 108 -25.10 -2.83 -15.83
N PRO A 109 -25.63 -1.95 -14.96
CA PRO A 109 -25.54 -2.13 -13.51
C PRO A 109 -26.64 -3.08 -12.98
N VAL A 110 -26.29 -3.86 -11.97
CA VAL A 110 -27.21 -4.75 -11.24
C VAL A 110 -27.92 -3.97 -10.13
N GLU A 111 -29.23 -4.15 -10.00
CA GLU A 111 -30.02 -3.56 -8.90
C GLU A 111 -29.79 -4.32 -7.58
N TYR A 112 -29.57 -3.58 -6.48
CA TYR A 112 -29.95 -4.01 -5.13
C TYR A 112 -30.37 -2.79 -4.29
N SER A 113 -31.33 -2.99 -3.39
CA SER A 113 -32.22 -1.93 -2.92
C SER A 113 -31.83 -1.30 -1.57
N ASN A 114 -32.13 0.00 -1.45
CA ASN A 114 -32.54 0.73 -0.23
C ASN A 114 -31.72 0.58 1.07
N TYR A 115 -30.88 1.59 1.35
CA TYR A 115 -30.87 2.25 2.66
C TYR A 115 -30.57 3.75 2.48
N SER A 116 -31.25 4.62 3.22
CA SER A 116 -31.23 6.08 3.03
C SER A 116 -30.21 6.78 3.93
N GLY A 117 -29.47 7.75 3.36
CA GLY A 117 -28.52 8.59 4.10
C GLY A 117 -28.33 9.96 3.43
N SER A 118 -28.88 11.00 4.03
CA SER A 118 -28.91 12.36 3.48
C SER A 118 -27.57 13.09 3.65
N TYR A 119 -27.01 13.65 2.58
CA TYR A 119 -26.05 14.76 2.70
C TYR A 119 -26.23 15.82 1.62
N SER A 120 -26.33 17.07 2.10
CA SER A 120 -26.42 18.28 1.30
C SER A 120 -25.04 18.90 1.10
N SER A 121 -24.64 19.15 -0.15
CA SER A 121 -23.49 19.98 -0.50
C SER A 121 -23.97 21.31 -1.10
N LEU A 122 -23.55 22.43 -0.53
CA LEU A 122 -23.77 23.75 -1.13
C LEU A 122 -22.43 24.51 -1.22
N SER A 123 -22.05 24.84 -2.45
CA SER A 123 -20.95 25.76 -2.76
C SER A 123 -21.42 26.78 -3.80
N THR A 124 -21.05 28.03 -3.55
CA THR A 124 -21.30 29.24 -4.36
C THR A 124 -20.82 29.12 -5.82
N PRO A 125 -21.38 29.88 -6.78
CA PRO A 125 -20.73 31.16 -7.14
C PRO A 125 -21.65 32.30 -7.65
N TYR A 126 -21.00 33.38 -8.10
CA TYR A 126 -21.50 34.70 -8.49
C TYR A 126 -22.27 34.80 -9.84
N THR A 127 -23.31 35.65 -9.85
CA THR A 127 -23.79 36.59 -10.91
C THR A 127 -23.67 36.29 -12.42
N GLY A 128 -24.82 36.38 -13.11
CA GLY A 128 -24.98 37.26 -14.29
C GLY A 128 -25.64 36.68 -15.56
N GLY A 129 -26.83 37.17 -15.94
CA GLY A 129 -27.34 37.02 -17.34
C GLY A 129 -28.85 36.84 -17.56
N LEU A 130 -29.58 37.95 -17.73
CA LEU A 130 -30.68 38.22 -18.71
C LEU A 130 -31.83 37.21 -18.97
N LEU A 131 -33.08 37.73 -18.81
CA LEU A 131 -34.29 37.58 -19.68
C LEU A 131 -34.87 36.16 -19.94
N SER A 132 -36.19 35.90 -20.04
CA SER A 132 -37.42 36.68 -19.81
C SER A 132 -38.63 35.72 -19.80
N GLY A 133 -39.73 36.03 -19.06
CA GLY A 133 -41.08 35.47 -19.34
C GLY A 133 -41.87 34.89 -18.15
N GLY A 134 -43.13 35.35 -17.98
CA GLY A 134 -44.21 34.56 -17.35
C GLY A 134 -44.71 34.97 -15.95
N LEU A 135 -45.71 35.85 -15.89
CA LEU A 135 -46.58 36.15 -14.71
C LEU A 135 -47.75 35.14 -14.60
N PRO A 136 -48.64 35.16 -13.57
CA PRO A 136 -48.47 35.49 -12.13
C PRO A 136 -49.16 34.46 -11.16
N PRO A 137 -49.03 34.60 -9.82
CA PRO A 137 -49.74 33.78 -8.83
C PRO A 137 -50.95 34.47 -8.17
N LYS A 138 -51.79 33.72 -7.43
CA LYS A 138 -52.71 34.26 -6.41
C LYS A 138 -52.51 33.61 -5.03
N ARG A 139 -52.43 34.48 -4.01
CA ARG A 139 -52.40 34.29 -2.54
C ARG A 139 -53.83 34.08 -1.98
N PRO A 140 -54.09 33.71 -0.69
CA PRO A 140 -53.47 34.17 0.58
C PRO A 140 -52.97 33.03 1.52
N MET A 141 -52.12 33.20 2.55
CA MET A 141 -51.65 34.30 3.43
C MET A 141 -52.37 34.45 4.78
N HIS A 142 -51.70 33.99 5.85
CA HIS A 142 -51.48 34.58 7.20
C HIS A 142 -50.65 33.55 8.02
N ALA A 143 -49.79 33.87 9.00
CA ALA A 143 -48.92 35.02 9.28
C ALA A 143 -47.83 34.53 10.27
N ARG A 144 -46.60 35.04 10.21
CA ARG A 144 -45.59 34.82 11.27
C ARG A 144 -44.79 36.10 11.52
N VAL A 145 -44.51 36.36 12.80
CA VAL A 145 -43.81 37.53 13.30
C VAL A 145 -42.31 37.29 13.24
N ASP A 146 -41.56 38.22 12.65
CA ASP A 146 -40.11 38.34 12.81
C ASP A 146 -39.74 39.82 12.94
N SER A 147 -38.72 40.10 13.75
CA SER A 147 -38.29 41.46 14.08
C SER A 147 -36.84 41.70 13.65
N GLN A 148 -36.67 42.45 12.56
CA GLN A 148 -35.42 43.14 12.24
C GLN A 148 -35.70 44.57 11.76
N SER A 149 -34.97 45.50 12.34
CA SER A 149 -34.92 46.92 12.00
C SER A 149 -33.56 47.46 12.46
N SER A 150 -32.81 48.27 11.71
CA SER A 150 -32.97 48.72 10.32
C SER A 150 -31.61 49.09 9.73
N ALA A 151 -31.44 48.88 8.42
CA ALA A 151 -30.42 49.56 7.63
C ALA A 151 -30.97 49.85 6.22
N ALA A 152 -31.66 50.98 6.07
CA ALA A 152 -32.07 51.53 4.78
C ALA A 152 -32.22 53.05 4.91
N GLY A 153 -31.65 53.83 3.98
CA GLY A 153 -31.72 55.29 4.09
C GLY A 153 -30.90 56.12 3.11
N LEU A 154 -30.97 55.86 1.80
CA LEU A 154 -30.71 56.87 0.76
C LEU A 154 -31.61 56.63 -0.49
N LEU A 155 -32.79 57.29 -0.48
CA LEU A 155 -33.39 58.16 -1.53
C LEU A 155 -33.06 57.92 -3.03
N SER A 156 -33.98 58.01 -4.02
CA SER A 156 -35.39 58.51 -4.09
C SER A 156 -36.18 57.77 -5.21
N PRO A 157 -37.50 57.98 -5.40
CA PRO A 157 -37.96 58.96 -6.42
C PRO A 157 -39.22 59.77 -5.93
N PRO A 158 -40.15 60.33 -6.76
CA PRO A 158 -40.36 61.78 -6.78
C PRO A 158 -41.73 62.29 -6.26
N TRP A 159 -41.72 63.57 -5.88
CA TRP A 159 -42.82 64.55 -5.78
C TRP A 159 -44.27 64.15 -6.13
N GLN A 160 -45.20 64.43 -5.20
CA GLN A 160 -46.44 65.19 -5.45
C GLN A 160 -47.13 65.60 -4.12
N GLY A 161 -47.64 66.84 -4.04
CA GLY A 161 -48.59 67.29 -2.98
C GLY A 161 -48.08 68.41 -2.04
N PRO A 162 -48.81 69.55 -1.91
CA PRO A 162 -48.57 70.59 -0.90
C PRO A 162 -49.16 70.20 0.48
N PRO A 163 -48.74 70.87 1.58
CA PRO A 163 -48.96 70.36 2.94
C PRO A 163 -50.27 70.84 3.59
N PRO A 164 -50.83 70.07 4.55
CA PRO A 164 -51.66 70.61 5.62
C PRO A 164 -50.81 70.93 6.86
N THR A 165 -50.99 72.15 7.36
CA THR A 165 -50.42 72.64 8.62
C THR A 165 -51.12 72.01 9.83
N ASN A 166 -50.41 71.15 10.58
CA ASN A 166 -50.63 71.09 12.03
C ASN A 166 -49.44 70.51 12.79
N ARG A 167 -48.82 71.34 13.65
CA ARG A 167 -47.63 70.99 14.42
C ARG A 167 -48.03 70.39 15.77
N GLN A 168 -48.62 69.19 15.77
CA GLN A 168 -48.85 68.44 17.00
C GLN A 168 -47.53 67.92 17.57
N GLN A 169 -47.26 68.26 18.83
CA GLN A 169 -46.11 67.77 19.59
C GLN A 169 -46.28 66.27 19.87
N SER A 170 -45.61 65.42 19.09
CA SER A 170 -45.56 63.99 19.38
C SER A 170 -44.58 63.72 20.52
N MET A 171 -45.11 63.42 21.70
CA MET A 171 -44.33 62.95 22.85
C MET A 171 -43.83 61.53 22.55
N TYR A 172 -42.55 61.41 22.22
CA TYR A 172 -41.92 60.15 21.83
C TYR A 172 -41.69 59.26 23.05
N TYR A 173 -42.43 58.14 23.13
CA TYR A 173 -42.15 57.05 24.07
C TYR A 173 -41.08 56.13 23.47
N PRO A 174 -39.94 55.90 24.15
CA PRO A 174 -38.95 54.92 23.70
C PRO A 174 -39.50 53.48 23.89
N PRO A 175 -39.13 52.52 23.02
CA PRO A 175 -39.59 51.14 23.15
C PRO A 175 -38.97 50.44 24.38
N GLU A 176 -39.79 49.75 25.17
CA GLU A 176 -39.30 48.89 26.26
C GLU A 176 -38.52 47.67 25.72
N PRO A 177 -37.28 47.43 26.17
CA PRO A 177 -36.58 46.17 25.92
C PRO A 177 -36.96 45.10 26.95
N VAL A 178 -36.88 43.83 26.53
CA VAL A 178 -37.20 42.60 27.29
C VAL A 178 -36.79 42.65 28.78
N ARG A 179 -37.77 42.81 29.67
CA ARG A 179 -37.57 42.94 31.13
C ARG A 179 -36.95 41.71 31.83
N LEU A 180 -36.95 40.53 31.21
CA LEU A 180 -36.53 39.27 31.89
C LEU A 180 -35.05 39.21 32.26
N TYR A 181 -34.14 39.74 31.44
CA TYR A 181 -32.69 39.61 31.64
C TYR A 181 -32.17 40.47 32.82
N ASN A 182 -32.87 41.57 33.14
CA ASN A 182 -32.34 42.62 34.02
C ASN A 182 -32.59 42.42 35.52
N LYS A 183 -33.37 41.40 35.96
CA LYS A 183 -33.68 41.22 37.39
C LYS A 183 -32.60 40.48 38.19
N TYR A 184 -31.76 39.67 37.53
CA TYR A 184 -30.79 38.79 38.20
C TYR A 184 -29.35 38.85 37.66
N TRP A 185 -29.08 39.59 36.57
CA TRP A 185 -27.77 39.63 35.93
C TRP A 185 -27.06 40.98 36.10
N HIS A 186 -26.10 41.04 37.03
CA HIS A 186 -25.33 42.27 37.25
C HIS A 186 -24.26 42.47 36.16
N PRO A 187 -24.03 43.69 35.62
CA PRO A 187 -23.04 43.92 34.54
C PRO A 187 -21.62 43.43 34.85
N SER A 188 -21.20 43.41 36.12
CA SER A 188 -19.91 42.85 36.55
C SER A 188 -19.79 41.34 36.32
N TRP A 189 -20.90 40.61 36.27
CA TRP A 189 -20.91 39.16 36.11
C TRP A 189 -20.42 38.72 34.72
N ASN A 190 -20.54 39.59 33.72
CA ASN A 190 -20.03 39.33 32.36
C ASN A 190 -18.53 39.00 32.34
N MET A 191 -17.71 39.65 33.18
CA MET A 191 -16.27 39.36 33.26
C MET A 191 -15.99 37.93 33.71
N TYR A 192 -16.69 37.45 34.74
CA TYR A 192 -16.55 36.09 35.25
C TYR A 192 -17.18 35.07 34.28
N PHE A 193 -18.35 35.38 33.73
CA PHE A 193 -19.04 34.53 32.74
C PHE A 193 -18.14 34.23 31.54
N PHE A 194 -17.54 35.25 30.92
CA PHE A 194 -16.65 35.06 29.78
C PHE A 194 -15.35 34.34 30.16
N LEU A 195 -14.81 34.54 31.38
CA LEU A 195 -13.65 33.80 31.88
C LEU A 195 -13.96 32.30 32.03
N PHE A 196 -15.06 31.96 32.71
CA PHE A 196 -15.47 30.57 32.91
C PHE A 196 -15.89 29.90 31.60
N ALA A 197 -16.56 30.62 30.69
CA ALA A 197 -16.85 30.11 29.35
C ALA A 197 -15.57 29.80 28.57
N GLY A 198 -14.55 30.66 28.65
CA GLY A 198 -13.26 30.43 27.99
C GLY A 198 -12.51 29.20 28.50
N ILE A 199 -12.53 28.98 29.81
CA ILE A 199 -12.00 27.77 30.46
C ILE A 199 -12.82 26.54 30.03
N ALA A 200 -14.15 26.62 30.02
CA ALA A 200 -15.03 25.52 29.61
C ALA A 200 -14.82 25.11 28.14
N PHE A 201 -14.64 26.07 27.22
CA PHE A 201 -14.31 25.78 25.83
C PHE A 201 -12.89 25.20 25.66
N ALA A 202 -11.91 25.64 26.47
CA ALA A 202 -10.57 25.05 26.47
C ALA A 202 -10.58 23.58 26.95
N LEU A 203 -11.32 23.29 28.02
CA LEU A 203 -11.54 21.92 28.50
C LEU A 203 -12.31 21.08 27.47
N GLY A 204 -13.35 21.64 26.86
CA GLY A 204 -14.08 20.99 25.76
C GLY A 204 -13.18 20.64 24.57
N HIS A 205 -12.25 21.53 24.21
CA HIS A 205 -11.25 21.28 23.18
C HIS A 205 -10.30 20.14 23.56
N HIS A 206 -9.78 20.14 24.80
CA HIS A 206 -8.96 19.06 25.33
C HIS A 206 -9.67 17.70 25.29
N PHE A 207 -10.88 17.59 25.84
CA PHE A 207 -11.62 16.32 25.86
C PHE A 207 -12.06 15.87 24.46
N PHE A 208 -12.35 16.80 23.55
CA PHE A 208 -12.66 16.49 22.16
C PHE A 208 -11.45 15.85 21.45
N TYR A 209 -10.25 16.44 21.59
CA TYR A 209 -9.02 15.88 21.01
C TYR A 209 -8.56 14.60 21.71
N ALA A 210 -8.70 14.50 23.04
CA ALA A 210 -8.39 13.28 23.78
C ALA A 210 -9.29 12.09 23.37
N ARG A 211 -10.54 12.34 22.94
CA ARG A 211 -11.43 11.31 22.38
C ARG A 211 -11.03 10.86 20.96
N LEU A 212 -10.31 11.69 20.22
CA LEU A 212 -9.84 11.38 18.86
C LEU A 212 -8.48 10.67 18.86
N ASP A 213 -7.64 10.84 19.89
CA ASP A 213 -6.30 10.23 19.93
C ASP A 213 -6.36 8.71 19.71
N GLY A 214 -5.56 8.21 18.77
CA GLY A 214 -5.51 6.80 18.42
C GLY A 214 -6.69 6.26 17.59
N THR A 215 -7.74 7.05 17.30
CA THR A 215 -8.80 6.63 16.37
C THR A 215 -8.38 6.84 14.91
N VAL A 216 -9.02 6.13 13.99
CA VAL A 216 -8.85 6.34 12.54
C VAL A 216 -9.25 7.77 12.18
N ALA A 217 -8.52 8.39 11.25
CA ALA A 217 -8.63 9.81 10.89
C ALA A 217 -9.85 10.15 9.99
N ASP A 218 -11.00 9.55 10.28
CA ASP A 218 -12.21 9.65 9.45
C ASP A 218 -12.78 11.07 9.43
N GLY A 219 -12.80 11.66 8.22
CA GLY A 219 -13.26 13.03 8.02
C GLY A 219 -12.34 14.06 8.68
N GLN A 220 -11.01 13.87 8.62
CA GLN A 220 -9.95 14.77 9.09
C GLN A 220 -10.32 16.27 9.10
N ILE A 221 -10.71 16.82 7.95
CA ILE A 221 -11.06 18.24 7.78
C ILE A 221 -12.22 18.68 8.70
N ARG A 222 -13.22 17.81 8.92
CA ARG A 222 -14.37 18.10 9.78
C ARG A 222 -13.97 18.13 11.26
N MET A 223 -13.15 17.18 11.71
CA MET A 223 -12.72 17.14 13.11
C MET A 223 -11.78 18.31 13.46
N LEU A 224 -10.84 18.63 12.57
CA LEU A 224 -9.98 19.82 12.72
C LEU A 224 -10.80 21.12 12.77
N ARG A 225 -11.87 21.25 11.97
CA ARG A 225 -12.78 22.41 12.03
C ARG A 225 -13.51 22.52 13.37
N TYR A 226 -13.91 21.41 14.01
CA TYR A 226 -14.51 21.45 15.34
C TYR A 226 -13.50 21.89 16.42
N GLY A 227 -12.26 21.42 16.36
CA GLY A 227 -11.19 21.89 17.25
C GLY A 227 -10.89 23.38 17.08
N ALA A 228 -10.73 23.84 15.83
CA ALA A 228 -10.55 25.26 15.51
C ALA A 228 -11.72 26.13 16.00
N ALA A 229 -12.97 25.63 15.91
CA ALA A 229 -14.13 26.32 16.46
C ALA A 229 -14.08 26.42 17.99
N LEU A 230 -13.84 25.31 18.70
CA LEU A 230 -13.70 25.31 20.17
C LEU A 230 -12.58 26.24 20.63
N SER A 231 -11.44 26.24 19.92
CA SER A 231 -10.34 27.16 20.18
C SER A 231 -10.72 28.62 19.96
N PHE A 232 -11.40 28.94 18.84
CA PHE A 232 -11.89 30.29 18.59
C PHE A 232 -12.89 30.77 19.65
N LEU A 233 -13.83 29.92 20.09
CA LEU A 233 -14.77 30.27 21.16
C LEU A 233 -14.06 30.50 22.51
N SER A 234 -13.08 29.67 22.86
CA SER A 234 -12.23 29.89 24.05
C SER A 234 -11.48 31.22 23.96
N LYS A 235 -10.80 31.47 22.83
CA LYS A 235 -10.08 32.72 22.55
C LYS A 235 -10.98 33.96 22.63
N ALA A 236 -12.16 33.91 21.99
CA ALA A 236 -13.08 35.04 21.95
C ALA A 236 -13.66 35.39 23.33
N SER A 237 -13.93 34.38 24.15
CA SER A 237 -14.45 34.56 25.51
C SER A 237 -13.36 35.02 26.48
N LEU A 238 -12.16 34.43 26.47
CA LEU A 238 -11.01 34.94 27.27
C LEU A 238 -10.66 36.40 26.89
N ALA A 239 -10.63 36.73 25.59
CA ALA A 239 -10.42 38.10 25.12
C ALA A 239 -11.53 39.04 25.63
N SER A 240 -12.80 38.64 25.54
CA SER A 240 -13.95 39.43 26.01
C SER A 240 -13.89 39.70 27.52
N ALA A 241 -13.49 38.72 28.33
CA ALA A 241 -13.29 38.88 29.77
C ALA A 241 -12.22 39.95 30.07
N VAL A 242 -11.09 39.91 29.37
CA VAL A 242 -9.98 40.87 29.54
C VAL A 242 -10.33 42.25 28.99
N ILE A 243 -11.05 42.36 27.86
CA ILE A 243 -11.53 43.65 27.35
C ILE A 243 -12.47 44.33 28.36
N LEU A 244 -13.39 43.57 28.97
CA LEU A 244 -14.26 44.12 30.03
C LEU A 244 -13.44 44.58 31.25
N ALA A 245 -12.42 43.82 31.66
CA ALA A 245 -11.51 44.21 32.74
C ALA A 245 -10.69 45.47 32.41
N PHE A 246 -10.17 45.56 31.18
CA PHE A 246 -9.43 46.69 30.64
C PHE A 246 -10.27 47.97 30.71
N ARG A 247 -11.54 47.93 30.29
CA ARG A 247 -12.47 49.08 30.38
C ARG A 247 -12.55 49.64 31.80
N GLN A 248 -12.63 48.79 32.82
CA GLN A 248 -12.66 49.25 34.23
C GLN A 248 -11.31 49.83 34.67
N ARG A 249 -10.19 49.27 34.20
CA ARG A 249 -8.85 49.77 34.52
C ARG A 249 -8.49 51.08 33.81
N VAL A 250 -9.01 51.33 32.60
CA VAL A 250 -8.89 52.64 31.93
C VAL A 250 -9.56 53.74 32.77
N TRP A 251 -10.82 53.54 33.16
CA TRP A 251 -11.56 54.49 34.00
C TRP A 251 -10.87 54.78 35.33
N MET A 252 -10.41 53.75 36.02
CA MET A 252 -9.67 53.89 37.27
C MET A 252 -8.37 54.69 37.09
N THR A 253 -7.68 54.49 35.97
CA THR A 253 -6.43 55.20 35.65
C THR A 253 -6.68 56.68 35.39
N VAL A 254 -7.66 57.02 34.55
CA VAL A 254 -8.05 58.42 34.27
C VAL A 254 -8.52 59.15 35.53
N ARG A 255 -9.18 58.44 36.46
CA ARG A 255 -9.58 59.01 37.76
C ARG A 255 -8.41 59.28 38.70
N ARG A 256 -7.36 58.46 38.66
CA ARG A 256 -6.21 58.54 39.60
C ARG A 256 -5.01 59.32 39.05
N LYS A 257 -4.93 59.57 37.75
CA LYS A 257 -3.77 60.19 37.10
C LYS A 257 -4.19 61.21 36.05
N MET A 258 -3.58 62.38 36.12
CA MET A 258 -3.62 63.36 35.03
C MET A 258 -2.75 62.84 33.87
N LEU A 259 -3.30 62.90 32.66
CA LEU A 259 -2.71 62.43 31.40
C LEU A 259 -2.92 63.51 30.35
N THR A 260 -2.05 63.59 29.33
CA THR A 260 -2.31 64.47 28.18
C THR A 260 -3.57 64.01 27.42
N LEU A 261 -4.25 64.93 26.72
CA LEU A 261 -5.48 64.60 25.98
C LEU A 261 -5.25 63.50 24.94
N GLY A 262 -4.10 63.53 24.24
CA GLY A 262 -3.71 62.46 23.31
C GLY A 262 -3.38 61.14 23.99
N ALA A 263 -2.83 61.15 25.21
CA ALA A 263 -2.65 59.95 26.01
C ALA A 263 -3.97 59.36 26.53
N VAL A 264 -4.98 60.19 26.83
CA VAL A 264 -6.33 59.71 27.16
C VAL A 264 -7.00 59.06 25.94
N ASP A 265 -6.99 59.74 24.79
CA ASP A 265 -7.58 59.25 23.54
C ASP A 265 -6.99 57.88 23.14
N SER A 266 -5.65 57.81 23.08
CA SER A 266 -4.91 56.56 22.88
C SER A 266 -5.22 55.49 23.94
N LEU A 267 -5.37 55.84 25.22
CA LEU A 267 -5.68 54.87 26.28
C LEU A 267 -7.09 54.26 26.12
N PHE A 268 -8.07 55.02 25.64
CA PHE A 268 -9.38 54.47 25.29
C PHE A 268 -9.35 53.65 23.99
N ALA A 269 -8.49 54.02 23.03
CA ALA A 269 -8.32 53.31 21.76
C ALA A 269 -7.49 52.01 21.85
N ALA A 270 -6.61 51.83 22.84
CA ALA A 270 -5.56 50.79 22.84
C ALA A 270 -6.02 49.32 22.71
N ALA A 271 -7.29 48.99 22.97
CA ALA A 271 -7.85 47.65 22.76
C ALA A 271 -8.42 47.42 21.35
N GLU A 272 -8.53 48.48 20.54
CA GLU A 272 -9.12 48.50 19.19
C GLU A 272 -8.10 49.04 18.14
N ASP A 273 -7.17 49.90 18.56
CA ASP A 273 -6.02 50.39 17.79
C ASP A 273 -4.69 49.98 18.44
N MET A 274 -3.85 49.27 17.68
CA MET A 274 -2.53 48.81 18.11
C MET A 274 -1.49 49.95 18.14
N THR A 275 -1.65 51.01 17.35
CA THR A 275 -0.69 52.13 17.30
C THR A 275 -0.66 52.92 18.61
N ALA A 276 -1.83 53.05 19.26
CA ALA A 276 -1.98 53.65 20.58
C ALA A 276 -1.18 52.93 21.70
N VAL A 277 -0.77 51.66 21.48
CA VAL A 277 0.05 50.91 22.44
C VAL A 277 1.49 51.44 22.54
N PHE A 278 1.99 52.10 21.49
CA PHE A 278 3.36 52.63 21.43
C PHE A 278 3.53 54.02 22.09
N ASN A 279 2.46 54.60 22.65
CA ASN A 279 2.56 55.87 23.36
C ASN A 279 3.26 55.68 24.73
N ILE A 280 4.51 56.14 24.81
CA ILE A 280 5.41 56.00 25.96
C ILE A 280 4.84 56.61 27.24
N GLU A 281 4.07 57.71 27.15
CA GLU A 281 3.41 58.34 28.31
C GLU A 281 2.45 57.35 28.98
N ILE A 282 1.64 56.67 28.18
CA ILE A 282 0.65 55.68 28.62
C ILE A 282 1.34 54.43 29.14
N PHE A 283 2.40 53.96 28.46
CA PHE A 283 3.15 52.80 28.94
C PHE A 283 3.79 53.07 30.32
N ARG A 284 4.26 54.30 30.57
CA ARG A 284 4.80 54.69 31.88
C ARG A 284 3.71 54.86 32.93
N GLN A 285 2.58 55.46 32.59
CA GLN A 285 1.54 55.84 33.56
C GLN A 285 0.44 54.79 33.78
N ALA A 286 0.04 54.05 32.75
CA ALA A 286 -1.08 53.12 32.71
C ALA A 286 -0.66 51.65 32.51
N ARG A 287 0.54 51.27 33.00
CA ARG A 287 1.18 49.94 32.85
C ARG A 287 0.21 48.75 32.82
N VAL A 288 -0.70 48.66 33.79
CA VAL A 288 -1.67 47.55 33.90
C VAL A 288 -2.62 47.53 32.71
N ALA A 289 -3.19 48.68 32.31
CA ALA A 289 -4.06 48.75 31.14
C ALA A 289 -3.32 48.35 29.85
N MET A 290 -2.04 48.75 29.71
CA MET A 290 -1.23 48.40 28.53
C MET A 290 -0.90 46.91 28.45
N ILE A 291 -0.60 46.25 29.58
CA ILE A 291 -0.40 44.78 29.61
C ILE A 291 -1.67 44.05 29.19
N LEU A 292 -2.86 44.53 29.59
CA LEU A 292 -4.14 43.96 29.18
C LEU A 292 -4.43 44.18 27.70
N ALA A 293 -4.12 45.36 27.15
CA ALA A 293 -4.22 45.63 25.72
C ALA A 293 -3.29 44.71 24.91
N ILE A 294 -2.03 44.58 25.31
CA ILE A 294 -1.06 43.66 24.67
C ILE A 294 -1.57 42.21 24.70
N TYR A 295 -2.12 41.75 25.83
CA TYR A 295 -2.75 40.42 25.88
C TYR A 295 -3.85 40.25 24.83
N VAL A 296 -4.75 41.23 24.68
CA VAL A 296 -5.83 41.20 23.67
C VAL A 296 -5.25 41.03 22.26
N TRP A 297 -4.21 41.80 21.92
CA TRP A 297 -3.49 41.70 20.64
C TRP A 297 -2.74 40.36 20.46
N CYS A 298 -2.25 39.74 21.53
CA CYS A 298 -1.62 38.41 21.49
C CYS A 298 -2.61 37.24 21.43
N THR A 299 -3.91 37.43 21.75
CA THR A 299 -4.89 36.34 21.75
C THR A 299 -5.02 35.52 20.45
N PRO A 300 -4.80 36.04 19.22
CA PRO A 300 -4.81 35.21 18.00
C PRO A 300 -3.82 34.04 18.04
N LEU A 301 -2.69 34.18 18.75
CA LEU A 301 -1.69 33.11 18.92
C LEU A 301 -2.27 31.87 19.60
N VAL A 302 -3.29 32.04 20.47
CA VAL A 302 -3.99 30.91 21.10
C VAL A 302 -4.62 30.02 20.04
N VAL A 303 -5.26 30.59 19.01
CA VAL A 303 -5.90 29.80 17.95
C VAL A 303 -4.86 29.14 17.05
N VAL A 304 -3.82 29.89 16.66
CA VAL A 304 -2.75 29.37 15.79
C VAL A 304 -2.03 28.18 16.44
N LEU A 305 -1.54 28.35 17.68
CA LEU A 305 -0.74 27.32 18.35
C LEU A 305 -1.56 26.11 18.78
N THR A 306 -2.84 26.28 19.15
CA THR A 306 -3.71 25.12 19.49
C THR A 306 -4.17 24.33 18.27
N SER A 307 -4.17 24.93 17.06
CA SER A 307 -4.60 24.24 15.84
C SER A 307 -3.66 23.11 15.41
N ASP A 308 -2.39 23.17 15.79
CA ASP A 308 -1.36 22.18 15.45
C ASP A 308 -1.31 20.98 16.42
N THR A 309 -2.14 21.00 17.48
CA THR A 309 -2.06 20.00 18.56
C THR A 309 -2.78 18.69 18.28
N LEU A 310 -3.46 18.56 17.13
CA LEU A 310 -4.04 17.32 16.62
C LEU A 310 -3.53 17.07 15.20
N THR A 311 -2.63 16.10 15.06
CA THR A 311 -2.07 15.72 13.76
C THR A 311 -2.72 14.42 13.28
N ALA A 312 -2.76 14.20 11.96
CA ALA A 312 -3.16 12.93 11.37
C ALA A 312 -1.90 12.28 10.80
N GLN A 313 -1.48 11.15 11.38
CA GLN A 313 -0.23 10.49 11.01
C GLN A 313 -0.45 9.00 10.70
N PRO A 314 0.36 8.38 9.82
CA PRO A 314 0.33 6.94 9.63
C PRO A 314 0.71 6.23 10.94
N ALA A 315 -0.12 5.28 11.35
CA ALA A 315 0.11 4.45 12.53
C ALA A 315 -0.16 2.99 12.17
N THR A 316 0.83 2.12 12.39
CA THR A 316 0.69 0.68 12.23
C THR A 316 0.10 0.10 13.50
N MET A 317 -1.13 -0.42 13.42
CA MET A 317 -1.70 -1.26 14.46
C MET A 317 -1.21 -2.69 14.25
N ARG A 318 -0.72 -3.30 15.32
CA ARG A 318 -0.35 -4.71 15.41
C ARG A 318 -1.35 -5.42 16.32
N GLU A 319 -1.88 -6.55 15.87
CA GLU A 319 -2.84 -7.37 16.60
C GLU A 319 -2.41 -8.84 16.49
N ASP A 320 -2.15 -9.48 17.64
CA ASP A 320 -1.94 -10.92 17.70
C ASP A 320 -3.31 -11.61 17.79
N THR A 321 -3.61 -12.48 16.84
CA THR A 321 -4.94 -13.04 16.61
C THR A 321 -4.83 -14.40 15.92
N MET A 322 -5.93 -14.94 15.42
CA MET A 322 -5.97 -16.23 14.72
C MET A 322 -6.34 -16.05 13.25
N CYS A 323 -5.51 -16.55 12.34
CA CYS A 323 -5.71 -16.48 10.89
C CYS A 323 -6.19 -17.84 10.34
N PRO A 324 -7.16 -17.87 9.41
CA PRO A 324 -7.52 -19.07 8.66
C PRO A 324 -6.49 -19.34 7.55
N SER A 325 -6.69 -20.42 6.79
CA SER A 325 -5.90 -20.75 5.59
C SER A 325 -4.40 -21.01 5.78
N VAL A 326 -3.88 -21.06 7.02
CA VAL A 326 -2.47 -21.33 7.33
C VAL A 326 -2.17 -22.83 7.22
N ARG A 327 -1.12 -23.17 6.47
CA ARG A 327 -0.77 -24.55 6.09
C ARG A 327 0.63 -24.90 6.57
N THR A 328 0.89 -26.17 6.80
CA THR A 328 2.23 -26.73 7.07
C THR A 328 2.48 -27.96 6.21
N LEU A 329 3.67 -28.54 6.29
CA LEU A 329 4.00 -29.80 5.60
C LEU A 329 3.98 -30.98 6.56
N ASP A 330 3.43 -32.12 6.12
CA ASP A 330 3.50 -33.41 6.80
C ASP A 330 3.56 -34.53 5.76
N PHE A 331 4.72 -35.17 5.62
CA PHE A 331 4.97 -36.22 4.64
C PHE A 331 4.40 -37.59 5.05
N ALA A 332 3.86 -37.75 6.27
CA ALA A 332 3.11 -38.96 6.65
C ALA A 332 1.93 -39.23 5.71
N GLN A 333 1.39 -38.17 5.09
CA GLN A 333 0.28 -38.24 4.14
C GLN A 333 0.62 -38.93 2.79
N GLU A 334 1.91 -39.03 2.45
CA GLU A 334 2.38 -39.80 1.27
C GLU A 334 2.48 -41.31 1.58
N GLU A 335 2.68 -41.69 2.85
CA GLU A 335 2.89 -43.09 3.27
C GLU A 335 1.66 -43.96 2.97
N THR A 336 0.48 -43.46 3.33
CA THR A 336 -0.80 -44.17 3.20
C THR A 336 -1.51 -43.94 1.87
N ASN A 337 -0.88 -43.25 0.91
CA ASN A 337 -1.54 -42.84 -0.34
C ASN A 337 -1.58 -43.96 -1.40
N ASP A 338 -2.77 -44.51 -1.68
CA ASP A 338 -2.98 -45.30 -2.90
C ASP A 338 -3.47 -44.43 -4.06
N PHE A 339 -2.56 -44.18 -5.00
CA PHE A 339 -2.81 -43.42 -6.23
C PHE A 339 -3.91 -44.01 -7.11
N ARG A 340 -4.30 -45.28 -6.93
CA ARG A 340 -5.40 -45.92 -7.68
C ARG A 340 -6.78 -45.52 -7.16
N THR A 341 -6.92 -45.29 -5.86
CA THR A 341 -8.18 -44.85 -5.26
C THR A 341 -8.50 -43.39 -5.55
N THR A 342 -7.47 -42.57 -5.81
CA THR A 342 -7.58 -41.15 -6.18
C THR A 342 -8.48 -40.35 -5.21
N PRO A 343 -8.06 -40.17 -3.93
CA PRO A 343 -8.83 -39.38 -2.98
C PRO A 343 -9.07 -37.96 -3.52
N LYS A 344 -10.28 -37.45 -3.26
CA LYS A 344 -10.71 -36.12 -3.71
C LYS A 344 -11.18 -35.26 -2.55
N ILE A 345 -10.71 -34.02 -2.52
CA ILE A 345 -11.21 -32.95 -1.65
C ILE A 345 -11.86 -31.90 -2.54
N GLU A 346 -13.07 -31.45 -2.21
CA GLU A 346 -13.88 -30.54 -3.05
C GLU A 346 -14.02 -30.99 -4.53
N ASN A 347 -14.11 -32.31 -4.76
CA ASN A 347 -14.12 -32.96 -6.09
C ASN A 347 -12.85 -32.76 -6.94
N LEU A 348 -11.75 -32.27 -6.35
CA LEU A 348 -10.43 -32.19 -6.98
C LEU A 348 -9.54 -33.32 -6.47
N PHE A 349 -8.73 -33.90 -7.36
CA PHE A 349 -7.79 -34.96 -7.00
C PHE A 349 -6.65 -34.43 -6.13
N GLU A 350 -6.29 -35.16 -5.09
CA GLU A 350 -5.02 -34.93 -4.39
C GLU A 350 -3.83 -35.36 -5.25
N LEU A 351 -2.64 -34.80 -4.99
CA LEU A 351 -1.44 -34.93 -5.81
C LEU A 351 -0.26 -35.43 -4.96
N SER A 352 0.37 -36.52 -5.37
CA SER A 352 1.66 -36.95 -4.80
C SER A 352 2.83 -36.21 -5.46
N VAL A 353 3.95 -36.06 -4.75
CA VAL A 353 5.23 -35.63 -5.37
C VAL A 353 5.90 -36.72 -6.22
N SER A 354 5.41 -37.96 -6.14
CA SER A 354 6.01 -39.14 -6.78
C SER A 354 5.07 -39.86 -7.74
N MET A 355 5.65 -40.60 -8.70
CA MET A 355 4.96 -41.51 -9.61
C MET A 355 5.41 -42.95 -9.38
N TRP A 356 4.49 -43.89 -9.66
CA TRP A 356 4.60 -45.29 -9.27
C TRP A 356 4.28 -46.23 -10.43
N ASN A 357 5.05 -47.31 -10.54
CA ASN A 357 4.74 -48.51 -11.32
C ASN A 357 4.32 -49.65 -10.38
N THR A 358 3.79 -50.73 -10.95
CA THR A 358 3.22 -51.87 -10.22
C THR A 358 3.79 -53.20 -10.72
N THR A 359 3.99 -54.17 -9.84
CA THR A 359 4.46 -55.52 -10.25
C THR A 359 3.34 -56.44 -10.76
N SER A 360 2.07 -56.14 -10.47
CA SER A 360 0.91 -56.82 -11.04
C SER A 360 -0.28 -55.85 -11.21
N LEU A 361 -1.26 -56.24 -12.02
CA LEU A 361 -2.57 -55.57 -12.11
C LEU A 361 -3.49 -55.96 -10.95
N ASN A 362 -3.30 -57.14 -10.35
CA ASN A 362 -4.10 -57.61 -9.23
C ASN A 362 -3.41 -57.27 -7.90
N GLN A 363 -4.04 -56.40 -7.10
CA GLN A 363 -3.52 -56.00 -5.78
C GLN A 363 -3.52 -57.13 -4.74
N THR A 364 -4.21 -58.24 -5.01
CA THR A 364 -4.30 -59.39 -4.09
C THR A 364 -3.24 -60.47 -4.36
N ASP A 365 -2.37 -60.29 -5.36
CA ASP A 365 -1.26 -61.22 -5.63
C ASP A 365 -0.20 -61.16 -4.53
N GLU A 366 0.33 -62.32 -4.11
CA GLU A 366 1.35 -62.44 -3.03
C GLU A 366 2.63 -61.62 -3.28
N HIS A 367 2.93 -61.33 -4.55
CA HIS A 367 4.14 -60.60 -4.97
C HIS A 367 3.85 -59.19 -5.50
N PHE A 368 2.63 -58.67 -5.26
CA PHE A 368 2.25 -57.31 -5.59
C PHE A 368 3.01 -56.28 -4.73
N PHE A 369 3.59 -55.27 -5.36
CA PHE A 369 4.05 -54.04 -4.72
C PHE A 369 4.17 -52.88 -5.72
N ASP A 370 4.14 -51.66 -5.16
CA ASP A 370 4.36 -50.41 -5.90
C ASP A 370 5.83 -50.00 -5.81
N TYR A 371 6.44 -49.63 -6.93
CA TYR A 371 7.81 -49.10 -6.94
C TYR A 371 7.90 -47.78 -7.71
N TRP A 372 8.83 -46.92 -7.30
CA TRP A 372 8.95 -45.56 -7.81
C TRP A 372 9.54 -45.51 -9.22
N ILE A 373 9.14 -44.51 -9.99
CA ILE A 373 9.69 -44.25 -11.34
C ILE A 373 10.10 -42.80 -11.61
N GLY A 374 9.61 -41.83 -10.82
CA GLY A 374 9.83 -40.43 -11.13
C GLY A 374 9.15 -39.48 -10.17
N THR A 375 9.55 -38.21 -10.23
CA THR A 375 8.76 -37.09 -9.72
C THR A 375 7.45 -36.96 -10.49
N SER A 376 6.35 -36.58 -9.84
CA SER A 376 5.11 -36.22 -10.55
C SER A 376 5.28 -34.95 -11.38
N TRP A 377 4.68 -34.90 -12.56
CA TRP A 377 4.76 -33.74 -13.45
C TRP A 377 4.21 -32.46 -12.80
N GLN A 378 3.22 -32.59 -11.92
CA GLN A 378 2.65 -31.48 -11.16
C GLN A 378 3.65 -30.90 -10.15
N PHE A 379 4.49 -31.74 -9.52
CA PHE A 379 5.55 -31.25 -8.65
C PHE A 379 6.76 -30.75 -9.45
N GLU A 380 7.10 -31.39 -10.59
CA GLU A 380 8.13 -30.90 -11.52
C GLU A 380 7.82 -29.48 -12.02
N GLU A 381 6.56 -29.17 -12.32
CA GLU A 381 6.11 -27.81 -12.69
C GLU A 381 6.37 -26.81 -11.56
N ILE A 382 6.05 -27.18 -10.31
CA ILE A 382 6.24 -26.32 -9.12
C ILE A 382 7.73 -26.10 -8.85
N SER A 383 8.53 -27.17 -8.79
CA SER A 383 9.96 -27.09 -8.48
C SER A 383 10.72 -26.34 -9.57
N THR A 384 10.42 -26.60 -10.85
CA THR A 384 11.01 -25.87 -11.98
C THR A 384 10.64 -24.39 -11.91
N SER A 385 9.37 -24.07 -11.65
CA SER A 385 8.91 -22.68 -11.56
C SER A 385 9.50 -21.92 -10.35
N ALA A 386 9.77 -22.59 -9.23
CA ALA A 386 10.51 -22.05 -8.10
C ALA A 386 11.97 -21.72 -8.46
N ILE A 387 12.68 -22.68 -9.06
CA ILE A 387 14.09 -22.56 -9.42
C ILE A 387 14.31 -21.48 -10.48
N LEU A 388 13.49 -21.47 -11.54
CA LEU A 388 13.53 -20.45 -12.59
C LEU A 388 13.01 -19.08 -12.11
N GLY A 389 12.05 -19.08 -11.19
CA GLY A 389 11.54 -17.87 -10.53
C GLY A 389 12.52 -17.28 -9.50
N LYS A 390 13.56 -18.02 -9.12
CA LYS A 390 14.61 -17.66 -8.15
C LYS A 390 14.09 -17.29 -6.76
N LYS A 391 12.92 -17.82 -6.39
CA LYS A 391 12.23 -17.58 -5.11
C LYS A 391 11.13 -18.62 -4.91
N PRO A 392 10.63 -18.81 -3.67
CA PRO A 392 9.50 -19.67 -3.41
C PRO A 392 8.24 -19.19 -4.17
N MET A 393 7.50 -20.14 -4.73
CA MET A 393 6.18 -19.88 -5.29
C MET A 393 5.18 -19.58 -4.16
N ALA A 394 4.29 -18.62 -4.42
CA ALA A 394 3.21 -18.26 -3.52
C ALA A 394 1.87 -18.64 -4.16
N ARG A 395 0.94 -19.20 -3.37
CA ARG A 395 -0.43 -19.48 -3.82
C ARG A 395 -1.14 -18.16 -4.12
N THR A 396 -1.81 -18.09 -5.28
CA THR A 396 -2.63 -16.93 -5.67
C THR A 396 -3.65 -16.61 -4.58
N ASN A 397 -3.81 -15.32 -4.25
CA ASN A 397 -4.67 -14.81 -3.18
C ASN A 397 -4.33 -15.26 -1.75
N ALA A 398 -3.20 -15.97 -1.49
CA ALA A 398 -2.84 -16.42 -0.15
C ALA A 398 -2.82 -15.30 0.91
N GLY A 399 -2.26 -14.13 0.57
CA GLY A 399 -2.26 -12.98 1.47
C GLY A 399 -3.66 -12.43 1.80
N ILE A 400 -4.65 -12.61 0.92
CA ILE A 400 -6.05 -12.23 1.18
C ILE A 400 -6.73 -13.31 2.02
N ASP A 401 -6.57 -14.58 1.66
CA ASP A 401 -7.19 -15.71 2.36
C ASP A 401 -6.69 -15.83 3.81
N ILE A 402 -5.40 -15.57 4.06
CA ILE A 402 -4.77 -15.69 5.39
C ILE A 402 -4.90 -14.39 6.18
N CYS A 403 -4.43 -13.25 5.63
CA CYS A 403 -4.38 -12.00 6.39
C CYS A 403 -5.70 -11.21 6.37
N GLY A 404 -6.60 -11.48 5.42
CA GLY A 404 -7.77 -10.66 5.13
C GLY A 404 -7.43 -9.39 4.33
N MET A 405 -8.43 -8.82 3.65
CA MET A 405 -8.22 -7.63 2.81
C MET A 405 -7.73 -6.41 3.61
N GLY A 406 -6.66 -5.77 3.12
CA GLY A 406 -6.10 -4.55 3.70
C GLY A 406 -5.19 -4.76 4.92
N TYR A 407 -4.88 -6.01 5.28
CA TYR A 407 -3.94 -6.35 6.34
C TYR A 407 -2.69 -7.03 5.77
N ASN A 408 -1.55 -6.71 6.37
CA ASN A 408 -0.37 -7.54 6.33
C ASN A 408 -0.47 -8.58 7.46
N CYS A 409 0.24 -9.70 7.36
CA CYS A 409 0.35 -10.63 8.48
C CYS A 409 1.65 -11.40 8.48
N SER A 410 2.03 -11.90 9.66
CA SER A 410 3.18 -12.78 9.85
C SER A 410 2.84 -13.89 10.84
N PHE A 411 3.34 -15.09 10.56
CA PHE A 411 3.21 -16.27 11.40
C PHE A 411 4.42 -17.18 11.18
N SER A 412 4.67 -18.09 12.12
CA SER A 412 5.76 -19.07 12.03
C SER A 412 5.19 -20.47 12.02
N ILE A 413 5.66 -21.32 11.10
CA ILE A 413 5.29 -22.74 11.03
C ILE A 413 6.49 -23.63 11.35
N LYS A 414 6.17 -24.86 11.78
CA LYS A 414 7.14 -25.93 11.98
C LYS A 414 6.70 -27.17 11.20
N PHE A 415 7.64 -27.83 10.55
CA PHE A 415 7.41 -29.08 9.84
C PHE A 415 8.69 -29.91 9.75
N GLN A 416 8.54 -31.19 9.44
CA GLN A 416 9.63 -32.08 9.07
C GLN A 416 9.57 -32.37 7.57
N GLY A 417 10.72 -32.40 6.91
CA GLY A 417 10.83 -32.63 5.48
C GLY A 417 12.27 -32.94 5.07
N PRO A 418 12.53 -33.10 3.77
CA PRO A 418 13.88 -33.36 3.29
C PRO A 418 14.75 -32.10 3.42
N GLY A 419 16.05 -32.26 3.64
CA GLY A 419 17.00 -31.16 3.71
C GLY A 419 18.44 -31.62 3.42
N TYR A 420 19.24 -30.75 2.83
CA TYR A 420 20.66 -31.02 2.58
C TYR A 420 21.53 -30.44 3.70
N LYS A 421 22.25 -31.29 4.43
CA LYS A 421 23.26 -30.88 5.41
C LYS A 421 24.62 -30.77 4.71
N CYS A 422 25.12 -29.56 4.53
CA CYS A 422 26.38 -29.29 3.83
C CYS A 422 27.57 -29.08 4.79
N GLU A 423 28.75 -29.57 4.41
CA GLU A 423 30.00 -29.46 5.17
C GLU A 423 31.20 -29.16 4.26
N GLU A 424 32.06 -28.20 4.62
CA GLU A 424 33.28 -27.87 3.86
C GLU A 424 34.35 -28.97 4.01
N LEU A 425 34.77 -29.52 2.87
CA LEU A 425 35.70 -30.64 2.78
C LEU A 425 37.14 -30.20 2.47
N ALA A 426 37.31 -29.14 1.66
CA ALA A 426 38.60 -28.50 1.38
C ALA A 426 38.46 -27.02 1.00
N SER A 427 39.51 -26.25 1.27
CA SER A 427 39.64 -24.86 0.85
C SER A 427 41.12 -24.54 0.65
N GLY A 428 41.45 -23.86 -0.45
CA GLY A 428 42.81 -23.43 -0.79
C GLY A 428 43.54 -24.34 -1.78
N VAL A 429 44.53 -23.78 -2.47
CA VAL A 429 45.33 -24.49 -3.47
C VAL A 429 46.16 -25.59 -2.80
N GLY A 430 46.10 -26.81 -3.35
CA GLY A 430 46.84 -27.96 -2.82
C GLY A 430 46.21 -28.64 -1.59
N ALA A 431 45.07 -28.17 -1.10
CA ALA A 431 44.36 -28.82 0.00
C ALA A 431 43.78 -30.19 -0.43
N THR A 432 43.91 -31.21 0.42
CA THR A 432 43.31 -32.53 0.22
C THR A 432 41.90 -32.58 0.81
N PRO A 433 40.85 -32.94 0.05
CA PRO A 433 39.49 -33.03 0.58
C PRO A 433 39.33 -34.08 1.68
N LYS A 434 38.61 -33.70 2.73
CA LYS A 434 38.07 -34.64 3.72
C LYS A 434 37.03 -35.55 3.06
N LYS A 435 36.92 -36.79 3.55
CA LYS A 435 35.83 -37.70 3.18
C LYS A 435 34.53 -37.26 3.85
N LEU A 436 33.42 -37.21 3.11
CA LEU A 436 32.08 -37.04 3.68
C LEU A 436 31.51 -38.44 3.95
N ASN A 437 31.19 -38.78 5.20
CA ASN A 437 30.69 -40.12 5.57
C ASN A 437 31.53 -41.29 5.02
N GLY A 438 32.85 -41.12 4.95
CA GLY A 438 33.75 -42.14 4.40
C GLY A 438 33.63 -42.38 2.89
N ALA A 439 32.92 -41.52 2.16
CA ALA A 439 32.96 -41.42 0.71
C ALA A 439 34.02 -40.38 0.28
N ASP A 440 34.72 -40.66 -0.82
CA ASP A 440 35.71 -39.77 -1.42
C ASP A 440 35.08 -38.76 -2.39
N VAL A 441 35.69 -37.59 -2.53
CA VAL A 441 35.24 -36.58 -3.50
C VAL A 441 35.52 -37.11 -4.92
N PRO A 442 34.54 -37.08 -5.85
CA PRO A 442 34.62 -37.76 -7.15
C PRO A 442 35.49 -37.05 -8.20
N PHE A 443 36.21 -35.99 -7.83
CA PHE A 443 37.09 -35.21 -8.71
C PHE A 443 38.29 -34.67 -7.94
N ASN A 444 39.37 -34.37 -8.68
CA ASN A 444 40.60 -33.82 -8.09
C ASN A 444 40.53 -32.30 -7.95
N MET A 445 41.00 -31.76 -6.82
CA MET A 445 41.12 -30.32 -6.56
C MET A 445 41.94 -29.59 -7.64
N SER A 446 42.90 -30.26 -8.28
CA SER A 446 43.71 -29.73 -9.39
C SER A 446 42.92 -29.41 -10.66
N MET A 447 41.66 -29.83 -10.77
CA MET A 447 40.77 -29.47 -11.88
C MET A 447 40.20 -28.06 -11.75
N LEU A 448 40.12 -27.53 -10.52
CA LEU A 448 39.57 -26.21 -10.21
C LEU A 448 40.58 -25.09 -10.48
N ALA A 449 40.08 -23.92 -10.87
CA ALA A 449 40.89 -22.72 -10.96
C ALA A 449 41.46 -22.35 -9.57
N PRO A 450 42.74 -21.92 -9.48
CA PRO A 450 43.58 -21.48 -10.59
C PRO A 450 44.50 -22.56 -11.21
N VAL A 451 44.56 -23.77 -10.63
CA VAL A 451 45.47 -24.84 -11.11
C VAL A 451 44.94 -25.47 -12.40
N GLY A 452 43.64 -25.78 -12.42
CA GLY A 452 42.91 -26.20 -13.60
C GLY A 452 42.01 -25.09 -14.13
N ASN A 453 41.06 -25.47 -15.00
CA ASN A 453 40.22 -24.53 -15.73
C ASN A 453 38.75 -24.49 -15.26
N HIS A 454 38.34 -25.37 -14.36
CA HIS A 454 36.96 -25.40 -13.88
C HIS A 454 36.70 -24.30 -12.85
N THR A 455 35.68 -23.48 -13.10
CA THR A 455 35.13 -22.54 -12.11
C THR A 455 34.02 -23.18 -11.29
N TYR A 456 33.38 -24.23 -11.81
CA TYR A 456 32.33 -25.00 -11.15
C TYR A 456 32.37 -26.47 -11.59
N ILE A 457 32.25 -27.38 -10.63
CA ILE A 457 32.05 -28.82 -10.78
C ILE A 457 31.00 -29.23 -9.75
N ALA A 458 29.93 -29.89 -10.20
CA ALA A 458 28.96 -30.51 -9.33
C ALA A 458 28.68 -31.95 -9.78
N HIS A 459 28.94 -32.89 -8.90
CA HIS A 459 28.47 -34.27 -9.02
C HIS A 459 27.31 -34.45 -8.05
N ALA A 460 26.10 -34.34 -8.58
CA ALA A 460 24.86 -34.45 -7.81
C ALA A 460 24.21 -35.84 -7.93
N THR A 461 24.38 -36.53 -9.06
CA THR A 461 23.62 -37.75 -9.43
C THR A 461 24.44 -39.04 -9.31
N LEU A 462 25.34 -39.14 -8.32
CA LEU A 462 26.14 -40.36 -8.09
C LEU A 462 25.36 -41.38 -7.26
N GLY A 463 25.20 -42.60 -7.79
CA GLY A 463 24.30 -43.59 -7.21
C GLY A 463 22.82 -43.20 -7.32
N GLU A 464 22.46 -42.45 -8.36
CA GLU A 464 21.06 -42.09 -8.65
C GLU A 464 20.24 -43.35 -8.99
N TYR A 465 18.97 -43.37 -8.57
CA TYR A 465 18.07 -44.51 -8.81
C TYR A 465 17.85 -44.73 -10.31
N GLN A 466 18.02 -45.97 -10.78
CA GLN A 466 17.88 -46.28 -12.21
C GLN A 466 16.40 -46.43 -12.61
N ASN A 467 16.00 -45.80 -13.72
CA ASN A 467 14.69 -46.01 -14.34
C ASN A 467 14.87 -46.26 -15.85
N PRO A 468 14.39 -47.39 -16.42
CA PRO A 468 13.62 -48.46 -15.78
C PRO A 468 14.45 -49.36 -14.87
N GLN A 469 13.78 -49.97 -13.88
CA GLN A 469 14.35 -50.93 -12.92
C GLN A 469 14.51 -52.36 -13.49
N MET A 470 13.88 -52.65 -14.64
CA MET A 470 13.99 -53.91 -15.38
C MET A 470 14.20 -53.57 -16.86
N ASN A 471 15.00 -54.37 -17.57
CA ASN A 471 15.23 -54.15 -19.01
C ASN A 471 13.96 -54.40 -19.83
N ASP A 472 13.21 -55.45 -19.48
CA ASP A 472 11.96 -55.82 -20.13
C ASP A 472 10.78 -55.72 -19.14
N SER A 473 9.84 -54.83 -19.42
CA SER A 473 8.61 -54.64 -18.63
C SER A 473 7.42 -54.33 -19.53
N LEU A 474 6.24 -54.84 -19.16
CA LEU A 474 4.97 -54.49 -19.77
C LEU A 474 4.54 -53.05 -19.37
N PRO A 475 3.53 -52.45 -20.04
CA PRO A 475 3.00 -51.14 -19.66
C PRO A 475 2.62 -51.08 -18.16
N GLY A 476 3.00 -49.98 -17.50
CA GLY A 476 2.87 -49.84 -16.03
C GLY A 476 4.00 -50.50 -15.22
N GLY A 477 5.08 -50.96 -15.88
CA GLY A 477 6.29 -51.47 -15.24
C GLY A 477 6.26 -52.94 -14.84
N ILE A 478 5.15 -53.63 -15.10
CA ILE A 478 4.95 -55.03 -14.72
C ILE A 478 6.09 -55.88 -15.32
N PRO A 479 6.92 -56.57 -14.51
CA PRO A 479 8.01 -57.40 -15.01
C PRO A 479 7.49 -58.50 -15.94
N THR A 480 8.23 -58.81 -17.01
CA THR A 480 7.89 -59.90 -17.94
C THR A 480 8.21 -61.30 -17.39
N ILE A 481 9.10 -61.36 -16.40
CA ILE A 481 9.51 -62.60 -15.72
C ILE A 481 8.45 -63.03 -14.68
N PRO A 482 8.20 -64.35 -14.52
CA PRO A 482 7.39 -64.83 -13.41
C PRO A 482 8.09 -64.60 -12.06
N PRO A 483 7.34 -64.44 -10.96
CA PRO A 483 7.92 -64.33 -9.63
C PRO A 483 8.59 -65.65 -9.18
N PRO A 484 9.52 -65.61 -8.20
CA PRO A 484 9.91 -64.45 -7.40
C PRO A 484 10.76 -63.43 -8.18
N PHE A 485 10.44 -62.15 -8.01
CA PHE A 485 11.20 -61.04 -8.60
C PHE A 485 12.56 -60.85 -7.91
N PRO A 486 13.53 -60.17 -8.57
CA PRO A 486 14.80 -59.79 -7.95
C PRO A 486 14.61 -59.11 -6.59
N PRO A 487 15.45 -59.41 -5.58
CA PRO A 487 15.22 -58.98 -4.18
C PRO A 487 15.22 -57.46 -4.03
N HIS A 488 15.97 -56.75 -4.87
CA HIS A 488 16.11 -55.29 -4.85
C HIS A 488 15.34 -54.58 -5.97
N LEU A 489 14.36 -55.23 -6.62
CA LEU A 489 13.51 -54.59 -7.61
C LEU A 489 12.80 -53.37 -6.97
N GLY A 490 13.16 -52.18 -7.44
CA GLY A 490 12.62 -50.91 -6.93
C GLY A 490 13.23 -50.42 -5.62
N ALA A 491 14.29 -51.05 -5.10
CA ALA A 491 14.90 -50.67 -3.83
C ALA A 491 15.58 -49.29 -3.89
N LEU A 492 15.35 -48.43 -2.91
CA LEU A 492 16.16 -47.22 -2.72
C LEU A 492 17.46 -47.62 -2.00
N ARG A 493 18.53 -47.78 -2.77
CA ARG A 493 19.82 -48.31 -2.29
C ARG A 493 20.70 -47.26 -1.63
N THR A 494 20.64 -46.02 -2.12
CA THR A 494 21.38 -44.86 -1.61
C THR A 494 20.68 -43.59 -2.04
N GLU A 495 20.82 -42.52 -1.26
CA GLU A 495 20.59 -41.17 -1.77
C GLU A 495 21.90 -40.62 -2.36
N PRO A 496 21.86 -39.93 -3.51
CA PRO A 496 23.02 -39.24 -4.04
C PRO A 496 23.50 -38.11 -3.12
N VAL A 497 24.77 -38.19 -2.72
CA VAL A 497 25.49 -37.11 -2.03
C VAL A 497 25.88 -36.05 -3.06
N LEU A 498 25.61 -34.78 -2.76
CA LEU A 498 26.01 -33.67 -3.62
C LEU A 498 27.47 -33.30 -3.33
N PHE A 499 28.35 -33.40 -4.32
CA PHE A 499 29.72 -32.90 -4.22
C PHE A 499 29.91 -31.69 -5.12
N PHE A 500 30.28 -30.56 -4.52
CA PHE A 500 30.53 -29.29 -5.22
C PHE A 500 32.00 -28.90 -5.09
N GLY A 501 32.64 -28.58 -6.22
CA GLY A 501 33.95 -27.96 -6.29
C GLY A 501 33.85 -26.67 -7.10
N TYR A 502 34.40 -25.57 -6.58
CA TYR A 502 34.24 -24.27 -7.21
C TYR A 502 35.43 -23.34 -6.99
N ALA A 503 35.59 -22.40 -7.90
CA ALA A 503 36.57 -21.32 -7.79
C ALA A 503 35.92 -20.13 -7.08
N HIS A 504 36.23 -19.97 -5.79
CA HIS A 504 35.76 -18.84 -4.99
C HIS A 504 36.50 -17.56 -5.33
N VAL A 505 35.78 -16.44 -5.27
CA VAL A 505 36.27 -15.08 -5.51
C VAL A 505 35.73 -14.19 -4.39
N ASP A 506 36.55 -13.31 -3.84
CA ASP A 506 36.17 -12.43 -2.72
C ASP A 506 35.13 -11.37 -3.12
N ASP A 507 35.28 -10.80 -4.34
CA ASP A 507 34.32 -9.90 -4.96
C ASP A 507 33.86 -10.42 -6.34
N PRO A 508 32.71 -11.11 -6.40
CA PRO A 508 32.10 -11.56 -7.65
C PRO A 508 31.66 -10.42 -8.60
N SER A 509 31.59 -9.16 -8.14
CA SER A 509 31.24 -8.02 -9.00
C SER A 509 32.45 -7.42 -9.73
N ALA A 510 33.67 -7.75 -9.32
CA ALA A 510 34.89 -7.29 -9.97
C ALA A 510 35.21 -8.10 -11.25
N ASP A 511 35.96 -7.48 -12.18
CA ASP A 511 36.46 -8.16 -13.38
C ASP A 511 37.44 -9.28 -13.02
N GLN A 512 37.08 -10.52 -13.35
CA GLN A 512 37.87 -11.70 -13.08
C GLN A 512 38.56 -12.24 -14.34
N PRO A 513 39.81 -12.71 -14.24
CA PRO A 513 40.57 -13.20 -15.39
C PRO A 513 39.86 -14.41 -16.02
N SER A 514 39.58 -14.33 -17.31
CA SER A 514 38.86 -15.37 -18.07
C SER A 514 39.75 -16.49 -18.61
N ASN A 515 41.08 -16.40 -18.43
CA ASN A 515 42.04 -17.38 -18.91
C ASN A 515 43.32 -17.38 -18.06
N ASN A 516 44.00 -18.53 -17.98
CA ASN A 516 45.25 -18.73 -17.25
C ASN A 516 46.45 -17.92 -17.79
N SER A 517 46.29 -17.28 -18.94
CA SER A 517 47.30 -16.40 -19.56
C SER A 517 47.28 -14.98 -18.96
N ASP A 518 46.23 -14.59 -18.24
CA ASP A 518 46.24 -13.35 -17.44
C ASP A 518 47.03 -13.61 -16.13
N PRO A 519 48.08 -12.82 -15.82
CA PRO A 519 48.84 -12.97 -14.58
C PRO A 519 48.00 -12.96 -13.30
N ARG A 520 46.82 -12.30 -13.31
CA ARG A 520 45.89 -12.26 -12.18
C ARG A 520 45.27 -13.63 -11.88
N TRP A 521 45.22 -14.55 -12.85
CA TRP A 521 44.55 -15.85 -12.71
C TRP A 521 44.99 -16.64 -11.48
N GLN A 522 46.30 -16.68 -11.22
CA GLN A 522 46.87 -17.43 -10.10
C GLN A 522 46.49 -16.90 -8.72
N THR A 523 46.03 -15.65 -8.63
CA THR A 523 45.66 -14.97 -7.38
C THR A 523 44.16 -14.67 -7.27
N ALA A 524 43.42 -14.69 -8.37
CA ALA A 524 42.00 -14.32 -8.40
C ALA A 524 41.06 -15.38 -7.82
N TYR A 525 41.45 -16.66 -7.87
CA TYR A 525 40.60 -17.79 -7.52
C TYR A 525 41.14 -18.57 -6.33
N THR A 526 40.26 -18.90 -5.39
CA THR A 526 40.52 -19.85 -4.29
C THR A 526 39.66 -21.10 -4.51
N PRO A 527 40.25 -22.28 -4.79
CA PRO A 527 39.47 -23.50 -4.98
C PRO A 527 38.89 -23.97 -3.64
N LYS A 528 37.59 -24.28 -3.62
CA LYS A 528 36.87 -24.80 -2.45
C LYS A 528 36.02 -26.00 -2.84
N VAL A 529 35.85 -26.94 -1.91
CA VAL A 529 35.02 -28.14 -2.06
C VAL A 529 34.19 -28.35 -0.81
N PHE A 530 32.90 -28.63 -0.98
CA PHE A 530 31.99 -29.08 0.07
C PHE A 530 31.12 -30.23 -0.43
N GLY A 531 30.60 -31.00 0.52
CA GLY A 531 29.64 -32.06 0.25
C GLY A 531 28.35 -31.84 1.02
N CYS A 532 27.21 -32.30 0.50
CA CYS A 532 25.92 -32.23 1.18
C CYS A 532 25.24 -33.60 1.24
N GLU A 533 24.87 -34.02 2.45
CA GLU A 533 24.08 -35.24 2.70
C GLU A 533 22.58 -34.94 2.73
N HIS A 534 21.77 -35.82 2.14
CA HIS A 534 20.31 -35.75 2.18
C HIS A 534 19.78 -36.34 3.51
N ARG A 535 19.10 -35.52 4.31
CA ARG A 535 18.63 -35.85 5.67
C ARG A 535 17.20 -35.39 5.90
N GLU A 536 16.48 -36.10 6.76
CA GLU A 536 15.24 -35.57 7.34
C GLU A 536 15.59 -34.37 8.22
N THR A 537 14.83 -33.29 8.12
CA THR A 537 15.17 -31.98 8.68
C THR A 537 13.93 -31.33 9.26
N GLU A 538 14.00 -30.93 10.53
CA GLU A 538 12.99 -30.09 11.17
C GLU A 538 13.25 -28.63 10.79
N TYR A 539 12.26 -27.98 10.20
CA TYR A 539 12.29 -26.59 9.78
C TYR A 539 11.44 -25.71 10.70
N GLU A 540 11.96 -24.54 11.06
CA GLU A 540 11.18 -23.44 11.63
C GLU A 540 11.24 -22.26 10.65
N VAL A 541 10.09 -21.87 10.10
CA VAL A 541 9.99 -20.92 8.98
C VAL A 541 9.03 -19.79 9.31
N ASP A 542 9.53 -18.56 9.20
CA ASP A 542 8.74 -17.35 9.35
C ASP A 542 8.15 -16.93 8.01
N PHE A 543 6.82 -16.80 7.95
CA PHE A 543 6.07 -16.28 6.83
C PHE A 543 5.67 -14.84 7.10
N LYS A 544 5.83 -13.97 6.11
CA LYS A 544 5.39 -12.58 6.15
C LYS A 544 4.73 -12.20 4.83
N TYR A 545 3.47 -11.79 4.90
CA TYR A 545 2.71 -11.24 3.79
C TYR A 545 2.63 -9.72 3.93
N SER A 546 3.17 -9.00 2.96
CA SER A 546 3.18 -7.53 2.92
C SER A 546 2.61 -7.05 1.59
N GLY A 547 1.47 -6.36 1.60
CA GLY A 547 0.79 -5.95 0.38
C GLY A 547 0.46 -7.13 -0.55
N GLN A 548 -0.01 -8.23 0.04
CA GLN A 548 -0.27 -9.54 -0.61
C GLN A 548 0.97 -10.31 -1.10
N LEU A 549 2.17 -9.71 -1.14
CA LEU A 549 3.40 -10.41 -1.49
C LEU A 549 3.86 -11.29 -0.33
N GLN A 550 4.03 -12.59 -0.60
CA GLN A 550 4.65 -13.55 0.31
C GLN A 550 6.16 -13.36 0.37
N THR A 551 6.70 -13.35 1.59
CA THR A 551 8.13 -13.47 1.89
C THR A 551 8.30 -14.51 2.98
N THR A 552 9.33 -15.35 2.86
CA THR A 552 9.59 -16.47 3.77
C THR A 552 11.04 -16.45 4.22
N HIS A 553 11.29 -16.80 5.48
CA HIS A 553 12.64 -16.87 6.03
C HIS A 553 12.77 -18.13 6.90
N VAL A 554 13.71 -19.01 6.54
CA VAL A 554 14.02 -20.20 7.34
C VAL A 554 14.86 -19.78 8.56
N ARG A 555 14.21 -19.75 9.72
CA ARG A 555 14.76 -19.29 11.00
C ARG A 555 15.70 -20.33 11.62
N LYS A 556 15.35 -21.62 11.53
CA LYS A 556 16.14 -22.73 12.07
C LYS A 556 15.97 -23.99 11.21
N ARG A 557 17.03 -24.79 11.17
CA ARG A 557 17.09 -26.13 10.57
C ARG A 557 17.69 -27.08 11.63
N THR A 558 16.99 -28.15 12.00
CA THR A 558 17.53 -29.22 12.85
C THR A 558 17.66 -30.47 11.98
N PHE A 559 18.89 -30.86 11.61
CA PHE A 559 19.12 -32.08 10.83
C PHE A 559 18.98 -33.33 11.72
N LEU A 560 18.16 -34.26 11.28
CA LEU A 560 17.92 -35.56 11.90
C LEU A 560 18.72 -36.64 11.13
N ASP A 561 18.13 -37.81 10.96
CA ASP A 561 18.73 -38.97 10.29
C ASP A 561 18.84 -38.79 8.77
N ARG A 562 19.67 -39.65 8.15
CA ARG A 562 19.77 -39.73 6.69
C ARG A 562 18.52 -40.38 6.10
N VAL A 563 18.08 -39.90 4.94
CA VAL A 563 16.94 -40.48 4.22
C VAL A 563 17.18 -41.97 3.93
N VAL A 564 18.42 -42.32 3.54
CA VAL A 564 18.93 -43.68 3.52
C VAL A 564 20.33 -43.68 4.15
N ASP A 565 20.55 -44.55 5.14
CA ASP A 565 21.87 -44.71 5.74
C ASP A 565 22.71 -45.76 5.01
N THR A 566 23.18 -45.39 3.83
CA THR A 566 24.15 -46.18 3.06
C THR A 566 25.22 -45.29 2.44
N ARG A 567 26.27 -45.94 1.94
CA ARG A 567 27.36 -45.32 1.20
C ARG A 567 27.49 -45.99 -0.17
N TYR A 568 27.24 -45.23 -1.22
CA TYR A 568 27.51 -45.61 -2.62
C TYR A 568 28.96 -46.07 -2.82
N LEU A 569 29.16 -47.12 -3.62
CA LEU A 569 30.46 -47.65 -4.02
C LEU A 569 30.67 -47.43 -5.53
N PRO A 570 31.44 -46.39 -5.94
CA PRO A 570 31.70 -46.13 -7.35
C PRO A 570 32.41 -47.29 -8.05
N GLY A 571 31.96 -47.64 -9.26
CA GLY A 571 32.60 -48.66 -10.11
C GLY A 571 32.36 -50.11 -9.68
N VAL A 572 31.43 -50.37 -8.77
CA VAL A 572 30.95 -51.72 -8.42
C VAL A 572 29.50 -51.84 -8.86
N ASP A 573 29.25 -52.68 -9.86
CA ASP A 573 27.89 -53.00 -10.32
C ASP A 573 27.24 -54.04 -9.39
N ALA A 574 25.95 -53.86 -9.06
CA ALA A 574 25.25 -54.72 -8.10
C ALA A 574 24.95 -56.14 -8.64
N VAL A 575 24.70 -56.26 -9.96
CA VAL A 575 24.47 -57.54 -10.69
C VAL A 575 23.48 -58.48 -9.99
N ASP A 576 22.36 -57.95 -9.52
CA ASP A 576 21.34 -58.67 -8.73
C ASP A 576 20.08 -59.08 -9.51
N GLY A 577 20.12 -58.93 -10.85
CA GLY A 577 19.01 -59.23 -11.76
C GLY A 577 18.06 -58.06 -12.03
N THR A 578 18.25 -56.92 -11.36
CA THR A 578 17.64 -55.64 -11.76
C THR A 578 18.46 -54.95 -12.86
N ALA A 579 17.90 -53.91 -13.47
CA ALA A 579 18.64 -53.00 -14.36
C ALA A 579 19.41 -51.91 -13.59
N ASP A 580 19.22 -51.81 -12.27
CA ASP A 580 19.93 -50.85 -11.43
C ASP A 580 21.29 -51.40 -11.00
N ASN A 581 22.36 -50.83 -11.55
CA ASN A 581 23.73 -51.23 -11.21
C ASN A 581 24.24 -50.61 -9.90
N THR A 582 23.48 -49.74 -9.24
CA THR A 582 23.95 -49.01 -8.05
C THR A 582 24.24 -49.95 -6.88
N THR A 583 25.50 -50.01 -6.45
CA THR A 583 25.91 -50.72 -5.22
C THR A 583 26.13 -49.73 -4.09
N ALA A 584 25.57 -50.01 -2.91
CA ALA A 584 25.81 -49.24 -1.70
C ALA A 584 25.93 -50.13 -0.46
N THR A 585 26.56 -49.63 0.61
CA THR A 585 26.82 -50.40 1.83
C THR A 585 26.40 -49.64 3.09
N PRO A 586 25.82 -50.31 4.12
CA PRO A 586 25.45 -51.73 4.15
C PRO A 586 24.10 -52.01 3.45
N GLU A 587 24.00 -53.16 2.78
CA GLU A 587 22.80 -53.62 2.05
C GLU A 587 21.56 -53.74 2.97
N SER A 588 21.76 -54.06 4.25
CA SER A 588 20.71 -54.14 5.27
C SER A 588 19.90 -52.84 5.46
N ASN A 589 20.42 -51.70 5.00
CA ASN A 589 19.80 -50.39 5.15
C ASN A 589 19.04 -49.94 3.90
N TYR A 590 19.00 -50.76 2.83
CA TYR A 590 18.19 -50.50 1.64
C TYR A 590 16.70 -50.38 2.02
N ILE A 591 16.01 -49.40 1.45
CA ILE A 591 14.57 -49.24 1.68
C ILE A 591 13.83 -49.94 0.53
N LEU A 592 13.17 -51.04 0.86
CA LEU A 592 12.48 -51.91 -0.10
C LEU A 592 11.02 -51.46 -0.30
N PRO A 593 10.46 -51.57 -1.52
CA PRO A 593 9.04 -51.29 -1.80
C PRO A 593 8.00 -51.96 -0.89
N LYS A 594 8.37 -53.11 -0.29
CA LYS A 594 7.51 -53.87 0.62
C LYS A 594 7.31 -53.19 1.98
N ASP A 595 8.23 -52.31 2.40
CA ASP A 595 8.06 -51.42 3.56
C ASP A 595 7.34 -50.15 3.10
N VAL A 596 6.06 -50.30 2.74
CA VAL A 596 5.29 -49.33 1.94
C VAL A 596 5.34 -47.91 2.52
N ALA A 597 5.17 -47.76 3.84
CA ALA A 597 5.13 -46.44 4.47
C ALA A 597 6.49 -45.73 4.38
N ARG A 598 7.55 -46.39 4.88
CA ARG A 598 8.91 -45.85 4.87
C ARG A 598 9.42 -45.60 3.46
N TYR A 599 9.14 -46.54 2.55
CA TYR A 599 9.52 -46.42 1.14
C TYR A 599 8.82 -45.23 0.47
N ARG A 600 7.52 -45.04 0.67
CA ARG A 600 6.81 -43.90 0.09
C ARG A 600 7.29 -42.55 0.62
N ARG A 601 7.56 -42.42 1.94
CA ARG A 601 8.19 -41.20 2.50
C ARG A 601 9.58 -40.95 1.90
N ALA A 602 10.44 -41.97 1.88
CA ALA A 602 11.80 -41.85 1.36
C ALA A 602 11.82 -41.50 -0.13
N MET A 603 10.94 -42.10 -0.94
CA MET A 603 10.83 -41.79 -2.37
C MET A 603 10.17 -40.42 -2.63
N ALA A 604 9.34 -39.91 -1.73
CA ALA A 604 8.86 -38.52 -1.78
C ALA A 604 10.02 -37.53 -1.57
N TYR A 605 10.90 -37.80 -0.61
CA TYR A 605 12.13 -37.04 -0.42
C TYR A 605 13.07 -37.16 -1.63
N HIS A 606 13.28 -38.36 -2.15
CA HIS A 606 14.03 -38.61 -3.39
C HIS A 606 13.47 -37.80 -4.58
N SER A 607 12.15 -37.77 -4.77
CA SER A 607 11.49 -36.99 -5.82
C SER A 607 11.76 -35.49 -5.73
N ILE A 608 11.84 -34.93 -4.52
CA ILE A 608 12.18 -33.52 -4.28
C ILE A 608 13.68 -33.29 -4.50
N GLY A 609 14.52 -34.21 -3.99
CA GLY A 609 15.97 -34.22 -4.21
C GLY A 609 16.35 -34.22 -5.70
N LEU A 610 15.78 -35.15 -6.48
CA LEU A 610 16.05 -35.34 -7.90
C LEU A 610 15.79 -34.07 -8.73
N GLN A 611 14.69 -33.36 -8.47
CA GLN A 611 14.39 -32.10 -9.16
C GLN A 611 15.50 -31.07 -8.94
N PHE A 612 15.98 -30.92 -7.71
CA PHE A 612 17.11 -30.05 -7.42
C PHE A 612 18.42 -30.54 -8.08
N ARG A 613 18.73 -31.83 -7.95
CA ARG A 613 19.91 -32.47 -8.56
C ARG A 613 19.99 -32.22 -10.07
N ASN A 614 18.87 -32.34 -10.78
CA ASN A 614 18.77 -32.11 -12.23
C ASN A 614 19.12 -30.67 -12.67
N PHE A 615 19.02 -29.67 -11.78
CA PHE A 615 19.44 -28.30 -12.08
C PHE A 615 20.91 -28.04 -11.74
N VAL A 616 21.40 -28.55 -10.60
CA VAL A 616 22.74 -28.23 -10.09
C VAL A 616 23.86 -29.08 -10.68
N ASN A 617 23.57 -30.31 -11.17
CA ASN A 617 24.58 -31.23 -11.71
C ASN A 617 25.33 -30.63 -12.91
N GLY A 618 26.61 -31.00 -13.07
CA GLY A 618 27.42 -30.67 -14.25
C GLY A 618 28.58 -29.71 -13.97
N THR A 619 29.12 -29.07 -15.02
CA THR A 619 30.40 -28.33 -14.95
C THR A 619 30.38 -27.00 -15.67
N ILE A 620 31.19 -26.05 -15.20
CA ILE A 620 31.54 -24.80 -15.92
C ILE A 620 33.06 -24.66 -15.93
N PHE A 621 33.61 -24.35 -17.10
CA PHE A 621 35.06 -24.16 -17.28
C PHE A 621 35.40 -22.98 -18.19
N GLN A 622 36.60 -22.45 -17.97
CA GLN A 622 37.21 -21.39 -18.76
C GLN A 622 38.25 -21.94 -19.75
N PRO A 623 38.63 -21.19 -20.80
CA PRO A 623 38.05 -19.92 -21.23
C PRO A 623 36.67 -20.07 -21.90
N ASN A 624 35.98 -18.94 -22.07
CA ASN A 624 34.65 -18.79 -22.71
C ASN A 624 33.44 -19.25 -21.87
N THR A 625 33.62 -19.57 -20.59
CA THR A 625 32.53 -19.97 -19.67
C THR A 625 31.66 -21.09 -20.25
N ASN A 626 32.30 -22.17 -20.74
CA ASN A 626 31.57 -23.30 -21.30
C ASN A 626 30.89 -24.09 -20.17
N ALA A 627 29.56 -24.21 -20.25
CA ALA A 627 28.71 -24.72 -19.19
C ALA A 627 27.89 -25.94 -19.65
N ASN A 628 28.20 -27.10 -19.08
CA ASN A 628 27.46 -28.35 -19.27
C ASN A 628 26.52 -28.59 -18.07
N THR A 629 25.64 -27.62 -17.79
CA THR A 629 24.78 -27.62 -16.60
C THR A 629 23.60 -26.64 -16.75
N ARG A 630 22.49 -26.91 -16.07
CA ARG A 630 21.34 -26.00 -15.99
C ARG A 630 21.50 -24.93 -14.89
N VAL A 631 22.56 -24.99 -14.08
CA VAL A 631 22.74 -24.13 -12.90
C VAL A 631 22.81 -22.63 -13.24
N LEU A 632 23.16 -22.28 -14.48
CA LEU A 632 23.09 -20.90 -15.03
C LEU A 632 21.69 -20.25 -14.93
N GLN A 633 20.63 -21.06 -14.84
CA GLN A 633 19.25 -20.58 -14.77
C GLN A 633 18.83 -20.16 -13.35
N THR A 634 19.63 -20.52 -12.34
CA THR A 634 19.29 -20.41 -10.91
C THR A 634 19.76 -19.07 -10.30
N ARG A 635 19.70 -18.95 -8.96
CA ARG A 635 20.27 -17.82 -8.19
C ARG A 635 21.64 -18.06 -7.57
N ILE A 636 22.19 -19.28 -7.63
CA ILE A 636 23.46 -19.63 -6.95
C ILE A 636 24.71 -19.28 -7.77
N LEU A 637 24.53 -18.75 -8.98
CA LEU A 637 25.56 -18.12 -9.80
C LEU A 637 25.21 -16.66 -10.08
N ASP A 638 26.22 -15.81 -10.17
CA ASP A 638 26.07 -14.43 -10.65
C ASP A 638 25.88 -14.43 -12.18
N GLN A 639 24.92 -13.64 -12.68
CA GLN A 639 24.58 -13.62 -14.11
C GLN A 639 25.54 -12.78 -14.96
N HIS A 640 26.40 -11.96 -14.35
CA HIS A 640 27.35 -11.12 -15.08
C HIS A 640 28.59 -11.89 -15.56
N ASN A 641 29.03 -12.90 -14.79
CA ASN A 641 30.24 -13.68 -15.06
C ASN A 641 30.08 -15.21 -14.91
N TYR A 642 28.94 -15.69 -14.43
CA TYR A 642 28.64 -17.10 -14.15
C TYR A 642 29.59 -17.78 -13.17
N LEU A 643 30.20 -17.00 -12.27
CA LEU A 643 30.87 -17.49 -11.07
C LEU A 643 29.85 -17.73 -9.96
N VAL A 644 30.23 -18.50 -8.94
CA VAL A 644 29.34 -18.74 -7.78
C VAL A 644 29.09 -17.45 -7.00
N VAL A 645 27.90 -17.33 -6.41
CA VAL A 645 27.59 -16.24 -5.49
C VAL A 645 28.41 -16.34 -4.20
N LYS A 646 28.48 -15.22 -3.47
CA LYS A 646 29.01 -15.21 -2.11
C LYS A 646 28.20 -16.16 -1.21
N ASP A 647 28.88 -16.84 -0.28
CA ASP A 647 28.29 -17.79 0.65
C ASP A 647 27.54 -18.96 -0.04
N PHE A 648 28.05 -19.37 -1.21
CA PHE A 648 27.51 -20.40 -2.11
C PHE A 648 26.93 -21.66 -1.43
N MET A 649 27.57 -22.21 -0.40
CA MET A 649 27.07 -23.38 0.34
C MET A 649 25.71 -23.11 1.02
N ALA A 650 25.51 -21.92 1.60
CA ALA A 650 24.24 -21.54 2.21
C ALA A 650 23.18 -21.25 1.14
N GLU A 651 23.58 -20.68 0.00
CA GLU A 651 22.68 -20.41 -1.13
C GLU A 651 22.21 -21.70 -1.84
N VAL A 652 23.02 -22.76 -1.85
CA VAL A 652 22.62 -24.11 -2.27
C VAL A 652 21.50 -24.67 -1.38
N GLN A 653 21.63 -24.54 -0.06
CA GLN A 653 20.59 -24.96 0.89
C GLN A 653 19.32 -24.10 0.75
N SER A 654 19.50 -22.77 0.64
CA SER A 654 18.43 -21.78 0.45
C SER A 654 17.61 -22.04 -0.82
N LEU A 655 18.25 -22.40 -1.94
CA LEU A 655 17.55 -22.75 -3.18
C LEU A 655 16.80 -24.08 -3.08
N TYR A 656 17.32 -25.06 -2.33
CA TYR A 656 16.60 -26.31 -2.07
C TYR A 656 15.34 -26.06 -1.20
N GLU A 657 15.45 -25.16 -0.23
CA GLU A 657 14.32 -24.72 0.58
C GLU A 657 13.28 -23.94 -0.22
N ASP A 658 13.68 -23.15 -1.23
CA ASP A 658 12.72 -22.51 -2.13
C ASP A 658 11.82 -23.54 -2.84
N VAL A 659 12.36 -24.71 -3.21
CA VAL A 659 11.60 -25.82 -3.81
C VAL A 659 10.58 -26.39 -2.82
N ILE A 660 10.99 -26.65 -1.58
CA ILE A 660 10.10 -27.17 -0.52
C ILE A 660 9.01 -26.16 -0.17
N LEU A 661 9.36 -24.89 0.04
CA LEU A 661 8.42 -23.82 0.37
C LEU A 661 7.45 -23.52 -0.79
N SER A 662 7.81 -23.86 -2.02
CA SER A 662 6.92 -23.76 -3.19
C SER A 662 5.78 -24.78 -3.18
N MET A 663 5.87 -25.85 -2.38
CA MET A 663 4.76 -26.81 -2.21
C MET A 663 3.49 -26.11 -1.72
N PHE A 664 3.62 -25.07 -0.89
CA PHE A 664 2.48 -24.27 -0.42
C PHE A 664 1.72 -23.52 -1.53
N ALA A 665 2.29 -23.41 -2.73
CA ALA A 665 1.58 -22.88 -3.89
C ALA A 665 0.45 -23.81 -4.38
N GLN A 666 0.58 -25.12 -4.16
CA GLN A 666 -0.38 -26.15 -4.57
C GLN A 666 -0.92 -26.89 -3.33
N PRO A 667 -2.07 -26.45 -2.77
CA PRO A 667 -2.58 -26.98 -1.51
C PRO A 667 -3.23 -28.38 -1.64
N ARG A 668 -3.36 -28.89 -2.88
CA ARG A 668 -3.72 -30.27 -3.26
C ARG A 668 -2.56 -31.26 -3.19
N LEU A 669 -1.34 -30.83 -2.88
CA LEU A 669 -0.25 -31.77 -2.62
C LEU A 669 -0.53 -32.53 -1.32
N LEU A 670 -0.39 -33.85 -1.33
CA LEU A 670 -0.70 -34.71 -0.17
C LEU A 670 0.02 -34.28 1.10
N ALA A 671 1.29 -33.88 0.96
CA ALA A 671 2.10 -33.39 2.05
C ALA A 671 1.68 -32.00 2.58
N VAL A 672 0.73 -31.30 1.96
CA VAL A 672 0.25 -29.98 2.41
C VAL A 672 -1.01 -30.14 3.27
N VAL A 673 -0.85 -29.86 4.56
CA VAL A 673 -1.84 -30.10 5.63
C VAL A 673 -2.12 -28.82 6.41
N TRP A 674 -3.15 -28.84 7.28
CA TRP A 674 -3.47 -27.68 8.10
C TRP A 674 -2.41 -27.47 9.19
N ALA A 675 -2.01 -26.21 9.43
CA ALA A 675 -1.03 -25.92 10.47
C ALA A 675 -1.58 -26.13 11.90
N ASN A 676 -2.91 -26.13 12.06
CA ASN A 676 -3.61 -26.42 13.31
C ASN A 676 -3.76 -27.93 13.58
N ASP A 677 -3.86 -28.75 12.53
CA ASP A 677 -4.01 -30.22 12.60
C ASP A 677 -3.36 -30.86 11.36
N THR A 678 -2.18 -31.48 11.56
CA THR A 678 -1.40 -32.07 10.46
C THR A 678 -1.98 -33.39 9.93
N SER A 679 -2.95 -33.98 10.63
CA SER A 679 -3.62 -35.19 10.16
C SER A 679 -4.57 -34.92 8.99
N VAL A 680 -4.98 -33.65 8.79
CA VAL A 680 -5.99 -33.24 7.80
C VAL A 680 -5.35 -32.53 6.60
N LYS A 681 -5.47 -33.18 5.43
CA LYS A 681 -5.10 -32.64 4.10
C LYS A 681 -5.95 -31.42 3.75
N THR A 682 -5.38 -30.42 3.08
CA THR A 682 -6.10 -29.15 2.87
C THR A 682 -6.94 -29.08 1.59
N GLY A 683 -6.58 -29.81 0.53
CA GLY A 683 -7.20 -29.63 -0.78
C GLY A 683 -7.22 -28.17 -1.20
N ASN A 684 -8.35 -27.68 -1.74
CA ASN A 684 -8.54 -26.26 -2.06
C ASN A 684 -9.33 -25.46 -1.01
N ASP A 685 -9.74 -26.09 0.11
CA ASP A 685 -10.53 -25.45 1.16
C ASP A 685 -9.78 -24.23 1.74
N LYS A 686 -10.55 -23.23 2.19
CA LYS A 686 -10.02 -22.05 2.87
C LYS A 686 -9.79 -22.26 4.36
N GLY A 687 -10.35 -23.32 4.95
CA GLY A 687 -10.14 -23.68 6.36
C GLY A 687 -10.62 -22.58 7.30
N THR A 688 -11.90 -22.21 7.22
CA THR A 688 -12.51 -21.20 8.11
C THR A 688 -12.38 -21.56 9.58
N ASP A 689 -12.43 -22.85 9.86
CA ASP A 689 -12.43 -23.42 11.21
C ASP A 689 -11.01 -23.88 11.62
N MET A 690 -10.08 -23.93 10.64
CA MET A 690 -8.67 -24.31 10.80
C MET A 690 -7.80 -23.07 11.10
N LEU A 691 -8.13 -22.41 12.21
CA LEU A 691 -7.49 -21.18 12.65
C LEU A 691 -6.11 -21.44 13.28
N TYR A 692 -5.12 -20.61 12.95
CA TYR A 692 -3.75 -20.72 13.46
C TYR A 692 -3.22 -19.35 13.99
N PRO A 693 -2.38 -19.32 15.05
CA PRO A 693 -1.86 -18.07 15.60
C PRO A 693 -1.08 -17.22 14.58
N CYS A 694 -1.42 -15.94 14.48
CA CYS A 694 -0.76 -15.00 13.58
C CYS A 694 -0.72 -13.58 14.18
N THR A 695 0.29 -12.81 13.82
CA THR A 695 0.27 -11.36 13.99
C THR A 695 -0.30 -10.74 12.71
N ARG A 696 -1.33 -9.90 12.83
CA ARG A 696 -1.82 -9.03 11.73
C ARG A 696 -1.37 -7.60 11.98
N GLU A 697 -0.98 -6.92 10.91
CA GLU A 697 -0.51 -5.54 10.94
C GLU A 697 -1.22 -4.72 9.85
N ARG A 698 -1.75 -3.54 10.22
CA ARG A 698 -2.36 -2.61 9.26
C ARG A 698 -1.93 -1.18 9.57
N THR A 699 -1.51 -0.47 8.54
CA THR A 699 -1.15 0.96 8.61
C THR A 699 -2.34 1.79 8.16
N ASP A 700 -2.95 2.50 9.10
CA ASP A 700 -4.01 3.47 8.83
C ASP A 700 -3.55 4.88 9.23
N ILE A 701 -4.16 5.91 8.66
CA ILE A 701 -4.00 7.27 9.17
C ILE A 701 -4.84 7.38 10.46
N ARG A 702 -4.20 7.70 11.57
CA ARG A 702 -4.84 7.89 12.87
C ARG A 702 -4.56 9.29 13.41
N TYR A 703 -5.46 9.81 14.22
CA TYR A 703 -5.19 11.06 14.93
C TYR A 703 -4.16 10.83 16.03
N ARG A 704 -3.27 11.82 16.20
CA ARG A 704 -2.32 11.91 17.29
C ARG A 704 -2.50 13.24 18.02
N TYR A 705 -2.78 13.16 19.32
CA TYR A 705 -3.05 14.32 20.16
C TYR A 705 -1.85 14.72 21.00
N HIS A 706 -1.37 15.94 20.79
CA HIS A 706 -0.27 16.55 21.51
C HIS A 706 -0.78 17.32 22.74
N ALA A 707 -1.17 16.56 23.77
CA ALA A 707 -1.81 17.11 24.97
C ALA A 707 -0.97 18.17 25.70
N ARG A 708 0.36 17.99 25.76
CA ARG A 708 1.29 18.91 26.43
C ARG A 708 1.24 20.31 25.81
N ASP A 709 1.21 20.39 24.49
CA ASP A 709 1.31 21.64 23.75
C ASP A 709 -0.01 22.42 23.83
N LEU A 710 -1.16 21.72 23.76
CA LEU A 710 -2.48 22.33 23.99
C LEU A 710 -2.58 22.91 25.42
N TRP A 711 -2.16 22.15 26.43
CA TRP A 711 -2.19 22.59 27.82
C TRP A 711 -1.22 23.74 28.10
N ALA A 712 -0.04 23.77 27.48
CA ALA A 712 0.90 24.89 27.62
C ALA A 712 0.28 26.20 27.13
N VAL A 713 -0.30 26.22 25.93
CA VAL A 713 -0.92 27.42 25.35
C VAL A 713 -2.12 27.88 26.18
N TYR A 714 -3.03 26.98 26.55
CA TYR A 714 -4.20 27.35 27.36
C TYR A 714 -3.83 27.79 28.77
N SER A 715 -2.86 27.15 29.43
CA SER A 715 -2.46 27.51 30.79
C SER A 715 -1.92 28.95 30.84
N VAL A 716 -1.07 29.34 29.88
CA VAL A 716 -0.56 30.72 29.78
C VAL A 716 -1.70 31.69 29.47
N ALA A 717 -2.57 31.37 28.51
CA ALA A 717 -3.68 32.25 28.13
C ALA A 717 -4.70 32.46 29.27
N ILE A 718 -5.04 31.39 30.00
CA ILE A 718 -5.96 31.42 31.14
C ILE A 718 -5.31 32.14 32.33
N LEU A 719 -4.03 31.90 32.64
CA LEU A 719 -3.31 32.59 33.72
C LEU A 719 -3.35 34.11 33.51
N LEU A 720 -2.98 34.57 32.30
CA LEU A 720 -3.00 36.00 31.95
C LEU A 720 -4.42 36.59 31.99
N ALA A 721 -5.43 35.83 31.56
CA ALA A 721 -6.83 36.24 31.66
C ALA A 721 -7.32 36.34 33.11
N VAL A 722 -6.99 35.38 33.97
CA VAL A 722 -7.32 35.38 35.41
C VAL A 722 -6.68 36.59 36.11
N VAL A 723 -5.39 36.84 35.86
CA VAL A 723 -4.68 38.02 36.39
C VAL A 723 -5.34 39.32 35.89
N GLY A 724 -5.69 39.38 34.61
CA GLY A 724 -6.35 40.55 34.03
C GLY A 724 -7.75 40.81 34.60
N VAL A 725 -8.57 39.76 34.73
CA VAL A 725 -9.88 39.84 35.38
C VAL A 725 -9.73 40.24 36.84
N ALA A 726 -8.77 39.69 37.60
CA ALA A 726 -8.50 40.09 38.98
C ALA A 726 -8.17 41.59 39.09
N PHE A 727 -7.35 42.13 38.18
CA PHE A 727 -7.12 43.58 38.11
C PHE A 727 -8.40 44.36 37.80
N GLY A 728 -9.23 43.94 36.84
CA GLY A 728 -10.51 44.60 36.55
C GLY A 728 -11.49 44.55 37.72
N VAL A 729 -11.57 43.43 38.44
CA VAL A 729 -12.41 43.25 39.64
C VAL A 729 -11.96 44.18 40.76
N ALA A 730 -10.66 44.33 40.98
CA ALA A 730 -10.13 45.31 41.93
C ALA A 730 -10.53 46.75 41.53
N ALA A 731 -10.49 47.12 40.24
CA ALA A 731 -10.97 48.42 39.78
C ALA A 731 -12.48 48.63 40.08
N VAL A 732 -13.32 47.61 39.84
CA VAL A 732 -14.77 47.67 40.17
C VAL A 732 -15.02 47.81 41.67
N ARG A 733 -14.24 47.11 42.52
CA ARG A 733 -14.35 47.25 43.98
C ARG A 733 -13.92 48.64 44.47
N GLU A 734 -12.93 49.26 43.83
CA GLU A 734 -12.44 50.61 44.16
C GLU A 734 -13.38 51.73 43.65
N GLU A 735 -14.09 51.52 42.54
CA GLU A 735 -15.03 52.51 41.97
C GLU A 735 -16.48 52.35 42.44
N GLY A 736 -16.90 51.16 42.86
CA GLY A 736 -18.29 50.85 43.22
C GLY A 736 -19.28 50.83 42.03
N LEU A 737 -18.82 51.12 40.83
CA LEU A 737 -19.61 51.27 39.59
C LEU A 737 -18.88 50.58 38.43
N VAL A 738 -19.65 49.96 37.51
CA VAL A 738 -19.11 49.41 36.26
C VAL A 738 -19.28 50.46 35.16
N ARG A 739 -18.18 50.92 34.57
CA ARG A 739 -18.20 51.92 33.49
C ARG A 739 -17.90 51.28 32.13
N ASN A 740 -18.57 51.78 31.09
CA ASN A 740 -18.31 51.42 29.71
C ASN A 740 -17.45 52.48 29.01
N THR A 741 -16.79 52.15 27.90
CA THR A 741 -16.01 53.11 27.10
C THR A 741 -16.85 53.80 26.01
N ARG A 742 -18.18 53.68 26.06
CA ARG A 742 -19.09 54.32 25.10
C ARG A 742 -19.12 55.83 25.31
N PHE A 743 -19.34 56.59 24.23
CA PHE A 743 -19.50 58.05 24.26
C PHE A 743 -20.46 58.55 25.36
N SER A 744 -21.61 57.89 25.56
CA SER A 744 -22.56 58.23 26.63
C SER A 744 -21.98 58.08 28.05
N SER A 745 -21.03 57.19 28.28
CA SER A 745 -20.31 57.03 29.55
C SER A 745 -19.18 58.06 29.71
N ILE A 746 -18.60 58.52 28.60
CA ILE A 746 -17.62 59.63 28.57
C ILE A 746 -18.33 60.94 28.93
N VAL A 747 -19.43 61.28 28.24
CA VAL A 747 -20.26 62.46 28.54
C VAL A 747 -20.82 62.42 29.97
N ALA A 748 -21.17 61.25 30.50
CA ALA A 748 -21.59 61.10 31.90
C ALA A 748 -20.51 61.55 32.91
N ALA A 749 -19.24 61.38 32.57
CA ALA A 749 -18.11 61.72 33.43
C ALA A 749 -17.62 63.17 33.25
N THR A 750 -17.95 63.81 32.12
CA THR A 750 -17.47 65.16 31.75
C THR A 750 -18.58 66.23 31.70
N ARG A 751 -19.78 65.92 32.21
CA ARG A 751 -20.98 66.77 32.09
C ARG A 751 -20.80 68.17 32.71
N GLY A 752 -21.24 69.19 31.99
CA GLY A 752 -21.50 70.53 32.51
C GLY A 752 -22.95 70.72 32.97
N PRO A 753 -23.32 71.90 33.53
CA PRO A 753 -24.62 72.13 34.18
C PRO A 753 -25.85 71.83 33.30
N GLY A 754 -25.76 72.11 31.98
CA GLY A 754 -26.86 71.89 31.05
C GLY A 754 -27.31 70.43 30.89
N LEU A 755 -26.44 69.47 31.23
CA LEU A 755 -26.75 68.04 31.13
C LEU A 755 -27.24 67.42 32.45
N GLU A 756 -27.19 68.12 33.58
CA GLU A 756 -27.59 67.56 34.89
C GLU A 756 -29.09 67.20 34.97
N LYS A 757 -29.91 67.75 34.07
CA LYS A 757 -31.35 67.47 33.94
C LYS A 757 -31.69 66.02 33.59
N LEU A 758 -30.75 65.25 33.03
CA LEU A 758 -30.96 63.84 32.71
C LEU A 758 -30.75 62.94 33.95
N PRO A 759 -31.49 61.83 34.11
CA PRO A 759 -31.32 60.90 35.23
C PRO A 759 -30.06 60.03 35.03
N TRP A 760 -28.88 60.64 35.22
CA TRP A 760 -27.60 59.92 35.16
C TRP A 760 -27.47 58.93 36.32
N ALA A 761 -26.89 57.77 36.02
CA ALA A 761 -26.63 56.73 37.00
C ALA A 761 -25.59 57.16 38.05
N THR A 762 -26.05 57.61 39.21
CA THR A 762 -25.23 58.04 40.35
C THR A 762 -25.12 56.99 41.46
N THR A 763 -25.87 55.89 41.37
CA THR A 763 -25.92 54.81 42.36
C THR A 763 -25.60 53.44 41.73
N PRO A 764 -24.98 52.51 42.46
CA PRO A 764 -24.94 51.12 42.00
C PRO A 764 -26.39 50.59 41.88
N ASN A 765 -26.72 50.05 40.70
CA ASN A 765 -28.04 49.58 40.23
C ASN A 765 -28.95 50.55 39.44
N SER A 766 -28.59 51.82 39.21
CA SER A 766 -29.38 52.67 38.31
C SER A 766 -29.16 52.32 36.83
N ASP A 767 -30.25 52.10 36.07
CA ASP A 767 -30.19 51.74 34.64
C ASP A 767 -29.68 52.91 33.79
N HIS A 768 -28.63 52.69 32.98
CA HIS A 768 -28.04 53.69 32.11
C HIS A 768 -28.81 53.92 30.80
N ARG A 769 -29.81 53.08 30.49
CA ARG A 769 -30.57 53.12 29.22
C ARG A 769 -31.41 54.39 28.97
N PRO A 770 -32.04 55.04 29.97
CA PRO A 770 -32.82 56.28 29.72
C PRO A 770 -31.97 57.40 29.14
N VAL A 771 -30.72 57.51 29.59
CA VAL A 771 -29.74 58.49 29.10
C VAL A 771 -29.26 58.16 27.69
N ALA A 772 -29.11 56.87 27.36
CA ALA A 772 -28.62 56.43 26.04
C ALA A 772 -29.63 56.68 24.91
N ALA A 773 -30.91 56.91 25.22
CA ALA A 773 -31.95 57.27 24.27
C ALA A 773 -32.13 58.80 24.10
N ALA A 774 -31.50 59.61 24.94
CA ALA A 774 -31.61 61.07 24.86
C ALA A 774 -30.83 61.60 23.64
N LYS A 775 -31.47 62.43 22.82
CA LYS A 775 -30.79 63.17 21.76
C LYS A 775 -30.01 64.33 22.37
N VAL A 776 -28.71 64.35 22.12
CA VAL A 776 -27.77 65.36 22.61
C VAL A 776 -27.08 66.02 21.42
N GLY A 777 -27.03 67.35 21.43
CA GLY A 777 -26.32 68.16 20.44
C GLY A 777 -25.07 68.82 21.03
N TYR A 778 -24.12 69.20 20.17
CA TYR A 778 -23.00 70.08 20.51
C TYR A 778 -23.25 71.47 19.91
N GLY A 779 -23.09 72.54 20.70
CA GLY A 779 -23.34 73.91 20.26
C GLY A 779 -23.22 74.89 21.42
N LEU A 780 -23.82 76.07 21.29
CA LEU A 780 -23.87 77.06 22.37
C LEU A 780 -24.95 76.66 23.39
N VAL A 781 -24.54 76.56 24.65
CA VAL A 781 -25.39 76.18 25.80
C VAL A 781 -25.27 77.29 26.87
N PRO A 782 -26.38 77.74 27.48
CA PRO A 782 -26.33 78.77 28.52
C PRO A 782 -25.76 78.21 29.83
N GLN A 783 -24.68 78.81 30.32
CA GLN A 783 -24.02 78.47 31.58
C GLN A 783 -23.76 79.73 32.41
N GLY A 784 -24.48 79.91 33.51
CA GLY A 784 -24.25 81.02 34.46
C GLY A 784 -24.47 82.42 33.89
N GLY A 785 -25.28 82.57 32.84
CA GLY A 785 -25.54 83.86 32.17
C GLY A 785 -24.65 84.14 30.96
N ALA A 786 -23.63 83.33 30.70
CA ALA A 786 -22.85 83.35 29.45
C ALA A 786 -23.20 82.16 28.55
N GLU A 787 -23.07 82.30 27.23
CA GLU A 787 -23.17 81.17 26.30
C GLU A 787 -21.78 80.55 26.11
N THR A 788 -21.68 79.24 26.31
CA THR A 788 -20.43 78.48 26.16
C THR A 788 -20.64 77.28 25.25
N TYR A 789 -19.63 76.90 24.48
CA TYR A 789 -19.68 75.68 23.66
C TYR A 789 -19.70 74.43 24.56
N GLY A 790 -20.71 73.59 24.39
CA GLY A 790 -20.91 72.39 25.18
C GLY A 790 -21.94 71.44 24.61
N PHE A 791 -22.12 70.31 25.29
CA PHE A 791 -23.17 69.35 24.98
C PHE A 791 -24.44 69.65 25.80
N GLY A 792 -25.60 69.50 25.19
CA GLY A 792 -26.91 69.68 25.84
C GLY A 792 -28.03 68.92 25.12
N VAL A 793 -29.20 68.86 25.74
CA VAL A 793 -30.36 68.09 25.24
C VAL A 793 -31.04 68.84 24.08
N GLU A 794 -31.71 68.11 23.17
CA GLU A 794 -32.54 68.68 22.10
C GLU A 794 -33.49 69.77 22.66
N GLY A 795 -33.28 71.02 22.23
CA GLY A 795 -34.01 72.22 22.73
C GLY A 795 -33.15 73.20 23.54
N ASP A 796 -32.14 72.73 24.29
CA ASP A 796 -31.27 73.58 25.12
C ASP A 796 -29.98 74.03 24.39
N VAL A 797 -29.72 73.52 23.18
CA VAL A 797 -28.49 73.76 22.41
C VAL A 797 -28.78 74.60 21.17
N LYS A 798 -28.15 75.77 21.06
CA LYS A 798 -28.10 76.52 19.80
C LYS A 798 -27.00 75.97 18.90
N GLN A 799 -27.39 75.25 17.86
CA GLN A 799 -26.50 74.84 16.77
C GLN A 799 -26.62 75.84 15.61
N PRO A 800 -25.54 76.19 14.89
CA PRO A 800 -25.62 77.09 13.75
C PRO A 800 -26.56 76.49 12.69
N GLN A 801 -27.65 77.20 12.42
CA GLN A 801 -28.63 76.80 11.42
C GLN A 801 -27.96 76.90 10.03
N LYS A 802 -28.05 75.83 9.24
CA LYS A 802 -27.51 75.80 7.88
C LYS A 802 -28.28 76.82 7.04
N GLU A 803 -27.62 77.88 6.59
CA GLU A 803 -28.24 78.88 5.71
C GLU A 803 -28.56 78.23 4.35
N ASP A 804 -29.85 78.01 4.10
CA ASP A 804 -30.35 77.62 2.79
C ASP A 804 -30.28 78.83 1.85
N ALA A 805 -29.16 78.95 1.12
CA ALA A 805 -28.93 80.02 0.16
C ALA A 805 -29.97 79.99 -0.98
N GLY A 806 -30.95 80.88 -0.90
CA GLY A 806 -32.01 81.05 -1.91
C GLY A 806 -31.50 81.54 -3.26
N ARG A 807 -32.05 80.99 -4.35
CA ARG A 807 -31.77 81.42 -5.73
C ARG A 807 -32.40 82.77 -6.05
N THR A 808 -31.64 83.64 -6.72
CA THR A 808 -32.13 84.57 -7.78
C THR A 808 -30.94 84.97 -8.70
N PRO A 809 -31.17 85.53 -9.92
CA PRO A 809 -30.38 85.07 -11.07
C PRO A 809 -29.58 86.14 -11.86
N SER A 810 -28.84 85.62 -12.86
CA SER A 810 -28.54 86.21 -14.18
C SER A 810 -27.20 86.95 -14.44
N ARG A 811 -26.53 86.43 -15.48
CA ARG A 811 -25.65 87.06 -16.51
C ARG A 811 -24.24 87.63 -16.18
N LEU A 812 -23.34 87.22 -17.09
CA LEU A 812 -22.08 87.82 -17.57
C LEU A 812 -20.85 87.83 -16.64
N GLY A 813 -19.71 87.35 -17.17
CA GLY A 813 -18.38 87.51 -16.58
C GLY A 813 -17.44 86.31 -16.68
N SER A 814 -16.94 85.97 -17.88
CA SER A 814 -15.75 85.11 -18.05
C SER A 814 -14.46 85.90 -17.67
N PRO A 815 -13.25 85.32 -17.45
CA PRO A 815 -12.74 84.10 -18.12
C PRO A 815 -11.88 83.13 -17.27
N PHE A 816 -11.84 81.85 -17.68
CA PHE A 816 -10.62 81.14 -18.10
C PHE A 816 -11.01 79.72 -18.56
N GLN A 817 -10.57 79.34 -19.76
CA GLN A 817 -10.91 78.09 -20.43
C GLN A 817 -9.65 77.51 -21.07
N ARG A 818 -9.65 76.20 -21.38
CA ARG A 818 -8.58 75.34 -21.96
C ARG A 818 -7.80 74.54 -20.89
N SER A 819 -7.45 73.28 -21.11
CA SER A 819 -7.73 72.39 -22.25
C SER A 819 -7.65 70.92 -21.86
N ALA A 820 -8.43 70.07 -22.54
CA ALA A 820 -8.17 68.63 -22.58
C ALA A 820 -7.01 68.32 -23.55
N PHE A 821 -6.21 67.30 -23.26
CA PHE A 821 -5.38 66.63 -24.25
C PHE A 821 -5.36 65.10 -24.04
N ASN A 822 -5.00 64.38 -25.11
CA ASN A 822 -5.50 63.04 -25.39
C ASN A 822 -4.55 61.87 -25.08
N ARG A 823 -5.14 60.67 -25.13
CA ARG A 823 -4.51 59.33 -25.06
C ARG A 823 -3.39 59.09 -26.09
N ARG A 824 -2.33 58.39 -25.67
CA ARG A 824 -1.64 57.20 -26.27
C ARG A 824 -0.26 57.06 -25.59
N TRP A 825 0.28 55.87 -25.31
CA TRP A 825 0.65 54.83 -26.28
C TRP A 825 0.53 53.39 -25.72
N SER A 826 0.72 52.41 -26.61
CA SER A 826 0.43 50.98 -26.43
C SER A 826 1.68 50.08 -26.43
N ARG A 827 1.52 48.90 -25.83
CA ARG A 827 2.26 47.62 -26.02
C ARG A 827 3.35 47.57 -27.10
N LEU A 828 4.53 47.04 -26.77
CA LEU A 828 5.09 45.76 -27.28
C LEU A 828 6.58 45.58 -26.93
N SER A 829 6.94 44.44 -26.34
CA SER A 829 8.05 43.58 -26.80
C SER A 829 7.91 42.18 -26.18
N SER A 830 8.53 41.18 -26.82
CA SER A 830 8.38 39.76 -26.47
C SER A 830 9.65 38.97 -26.77
N GLN A 831 10.11 38.17 -25.80
CA GLN A 831 11.00 37.00 -25.95
C GLN A 831 12.42 37.27 -26.51
N PRO A 832 13.38 36.31 -26.48
CA PRO A 832 13.29 34.86 -26.20
C PRO A 832 12.65 34.44 -24.87
#